data_AF-A0A960V8C2-F1
#
_entry.id   AF-A0A960V8C2-F1
#
_cell.length_a   1.000
_cell.length_b   1.000
_cell.length_c   1.000
_cell.angle_alpha   90.00
_cell.angle_beta   90.00
_cell.angle_gamma   90.00
#
_symmetry.space_group_name_H-M   'P 1'
#
loop_
_entity.id
_entity.type
_entity.pdbx_description
1 polymer ?
#
loop_
_entity_poly.entity_id
_entity_poly.type
_entity_poly.pdbx_seq_one_letter_code
_entity_poly.pdbx_strand_id
1 'polypeptide(L)'
;MYKIFLIFSILISPYVLNAEKIDLNTKIISARVYQGSANITRVGALKTTGQTGFRINNLGNNIVEGSVSIRFKPENSGIKIKRILVIPKVEKTFKDEDVKKLEQREESLSRKLKIYTEELESINKQRNYISSLVPKKKDITRDSSPDILMNTGAWSEYQKMLTSILDENSELEWKLLKKLDDTREELLVVESKRDYLSRASSQEHKDVEVELSSKVNKPVQVYVDYIIKDAYWYPRYEVKVDTKKKMNQISFYALVRNNTGEDWENAEISFSAADLKKKLDLPRIDEWKISFRETPIETEEEYDKRAYAYSKSDKMMDKKKKELRSLKERNVNEVADEEPKPAMEREELQNRSIDLVRQEPQKQMRNDYTKAKQMLEQGNIRSRSQETESNLIEFKNVYESQKSYYSNNDYNNAIISGKKAMERLSLIAPKYQSELSSARQDIEETVRKSALMQANSKITNGLISPLESSGGFDYRYSALGRKETILSDNSFNRVLVSRENLPNKLSYETAPIEMKSVFLTSNSVSRNKEPLLAGPLDIYVKEDYITTSKLNNTATGENLKFDLGPAKDIEIERKEDSFRETKGFFSKENSITKKITIKLKNRKKEKVSVLIVDRIPYTNDPKSKIETKNLPKGSKLSDTGILKYTVVLEAGKSKEIKYEYNILYPDKARLKEIFRGQE
;
A
#
# COMPACT_ATOMS: atom_id res chain seq x y z
N MET A 1 -38.35 -41.75 -39.36
CA MET A 1 -38.45 -40.40 -39.95
C MET A 1 -37.73 -39.41 -39.04
N TYR A 2 -36.45 -39.14 -39.30
CA TYR A 2 -35.68 -38.13 -38.58
C TYR A 2 -35.88 -36.76 -39.25
N LYS A 3 -36.34 -35.77 -38.48
CA LYS A 3 -36.47 -34.37 -38.91
C LYS A 3 -35.16 -33.63 -38.64
N ILE A 4 -34.57 -33.11 -39.71
CA ILE A 4 -33.33 -32.34 -39.78
C ILE A 4 -33.54 -30.97 -39.11
N PHE A 5 -32.69 -30.64 -38.13
CA PHE A 5 -32.54 -29.30 -37.58
C PHE A 5 -31.58 -28.50 -38.47
N LEU A 6 -32.09 -27.40 -39.04
CA LEU A 6 -31.35 -26.48 -39.88
C LEU A 6 -30.65 -25.45 -38.98
N ILE A 7 -29.34 -25.59 -38.80
CA ILE A 7 -28.49 -24.63 -38.09
C ILE A 7 -28.27 -23.43 -39.03
N PHE A 8 -28.90 -22.30 -38.73
CA PHE A 8 -28.57 -21.03 -39.37
C PHE A 8 -27.20 -20.56 -38.83
N SER A 9 -26.16 -20.70 -39.65
CA SER A 9 -24.87 -20.06 -39.39
C SER A 9 -25.06 -18.55 -39.53
N ILE A 10 -24.95 -17.81 -38.43
CA ILE A 10 -24.74 -16.36 -38.47
C ILE A 10 -23.30 -16.16 -38.96
N LEU A 11 -23.16 -15.92 -40.26
CA LEU A 11 -21.97 -15.34 -40.86
C LEU A 11 -21.76 -13.95 -40.23
N ILE A 12 -20.89 -13.89 -39.22
CA ILE A 12 -20.31 -12.64 -38.74
C ILE A 12 -19.41 -12.16 -39.89
N SER A 13 -19.91 -11.24 -40.70
CA SER A 13 -19.08 -10.51 -41.66
C SER A 13 -17.97 -9.78 -40.89
N PRO A 14 -16.68 -10.01 -41.21
CA PRO A 14 -15.57 -9.30 -40.57
C PRO A 14 -15.39 -7.87 -41.13
N TYR A 15 -16.30 -7.38 -41.96
CA TYR A 15 -16.27 -6.02 -42.50
C TYR A 15 -17.06 -5.04 -41.62
N VAL A 16 -16.60 -4.83 -40.39
CA VAL A 16 -16.81 -3.51 -39.76
C VAL A 16 -15.54 -2.72 -40.05
N LEU A 17 -15.63 -1.83 -41.04
CA LEU A 17 -14.60 -0.85 -41.34
C LEU A 17 -14.07 -0.25 -40.03
N ASN A 18 -12.76 -0.33 -39.85
CA ASN A 18 -11.98 0.47 -38.93
C ASN A 18 -12.15 1.96 -39.31
N ALA A 19 -13.27 2.57 -38.92
CA ALA A 19 -13.36 4.01 -38.91
C ALA A 19 -12.33 4.50 -37.89
N GLU A 20 -11.32 5.24 -38.35
CA GLU A 20 -10.28 5.83 -37.51
C GLU A 20 -10.95 6.59 -36.36
N LYS A 21 -10.75 6.10 -35.13
CA LYS A 21 -11.39 6.67 -33.94
C LYS A 21 -10.64 7.93 -33.57
N ILE A 22 -11.38 9.00 -33.27
CA ILE A 22 -10.79 10.28 -32.88
C ILE A 22 -10.32 10.18 -31.43
N ASP A 23 -9.04 10.46 -31.18
CA ASP A 23 -8.54 10.59 -29.81
C ASP A 23 -9.14 11.85 -29.15
N LEU A 24 -9.95 11.62 -28.12
CA LEU A 24 -10.65 12.66 -27.37
C LEU A 24 -9.81 13.06 -26.16
N ASN A 25 -9.26 14.27 -26.19
CA ASN A 25 -8.63 14.86 -25.01
C ASN A 25 -9.71 15.20 -23.97
N THR A 26 -9.48 14.75 -22.73
CA THR A 26 -10.44 14.92 -21.63
C THR A 26 -9.74 15.44 -20.38
N LYS A 27 -10.47 16.16 -19.52
CA LYS A 27 -9.99 16.60 -18.21
C LYS A 27 -10.94 16.13 -17.12
N ILE A 28 -10.40 15.66 -16.00
CA ILE A 28 -11.17 15.33 -14.81
C ILE A 28 -11.70 16.64 -14.22
N ILE A 29 -13.02 16.73 -14.06
CA ILE A 29 -13.68 17.93 -13.50
C ILE A 29 -14.25 17.68 -12.11
N SER A 30 -14.52 16.42 -11.75
CA SER A 30 -14.95 16.06 -10.41
C SER A 30 -14.53 14.65 -10.04
N ALA A 31 -14.23 14.47 -8.75
CA ALA A 31 -14.01 13.16 -8.14
C ALA A 31 -14.85 13.06 -6.86
N ARG A 32 -15.73 12.06 -6.80
CA ARG A 32 -16.40 11.68 -5.55
C ARG A 32 -15.71 10.47 -4.96
N VAL A 33 -15.07 10.66 -3.81
CA VAL A 33 -14.27 9.63 -3.14
C VAL A 33 -15.15 8.84 -2.18
N TYR A 34 -15.05 7.52 -2.26
CA TYR A 34 -15.67 6.53 -1.39
C TYR A 34 -14.57 5.77 -0.63
N GLN A 35 -14.95 4.77 0.16
CA GLN A 35 -13.96 3.88 0.77
C GLN A 35 -13.42 2.88 -0.26
N GLY A 36 -12.20 3.13 -0.76
CA GLY A 36 -11.48 2.25 -1.69
C GLY A 36 -11.77 2.47 -3.17
N SER A 37 -12.51 3.52 -3.53
CA SER A 37 -12.78 3.89 -4.92
C SER A 37 -13.19 5.36 -5.05
N ALA A 38 -13.13 5.89 -6.26
CA ALA A 38 -13.68 7.19 -6.62
C ALA A 38 -14.59 7.06 -7.85
N ASN A 39 -15.68 7.81 -7.88
CA ASN A 39 -16.43 8.07 -9.10
C ASN A 39 -15.84 9.34 -9.74
N ILE A 40 -15.29 9.19 -10.95
CA ILE A 40 -14.64 10.25 -11.70
C ILE A 40 -15.59 10.71 -12.79
N THR A 41 -15.71 12.03 -12.95
CA THR A 41 -16.31 12.65 -14.12
C THR A 41 -15.25 13.43 -14.85
N ARG A 42 -15.07 13.14 -16.13
CA ARG A 42 -14.20 13.88 -17.04
C ARG A 42 -14.98 14.42 -18.23
N VAL A 43 -14.51 15.52 -18.79
CA VAL A 43 -15.16 16.20 -19.92
C VAL A 43 -14.19 16.36 -21.08
N GLY A 44 -14.67 16.13 -22.29
CA GLY A 44 -13.97 16.40 -23.55
C GLY A 44 -14.88 17.08 -24.57
N ALA A 45 -14.29 17.73 -25.56
CA ALA A 45 -15.03 18.34 -26.67
C ALA A 45 -14.92 17.47 -27.92
N LEU A 46 -16.05 16.99 -28.43
CA LEU A 46 -16.12 16.15 -29.62
C LEU A 46 -16.92 16.85 -30.71
N LYS A 47 -16.39 16.88 -31.93
CA LYS A 47 -17.17 17.24 -33.11
C LYS A 47 -17.84 15.99 -33.65
N THR A 48 -19.17 15.92 -33.62
CA THR A 48 -19.91 14.74 -34.10
C THR A 48 -20.32 14.90 -35.56
N THR A 49 -20.11 13.88 -36.40
CA THR A 49 -20.58 13.86 -37.80
C THR A 49 -21.05 12.46 -38.20
N GLY A 50 -22.36 12.25 -38.32
CA GLY A 50 -22.92 10.97 -38.79
C GLY A 50 -22.55 9.81 -37.85
N GLN A 51 -21.90 8.77 -38.38
CA GLN A 51 -21.29 7.73 -37.54
C GLN A 51 -19.87 8.16 -37.16
N THR A 52 -19.63 8.33 -35.87
CA THR A 52 -18.32 8.77 -35.35
C THR A 52 -17.95 7.87 -34.18
N GLY A 53 -16.68 7.49 -34.08
CA GLY A 53 -16.12 6.84 -32.91
C GLY A 53 -15.05 7.72 -32.28
N PHE A 54 -14.92 7.68 -30.95
CA PHE A 54 -13.83 8.34 -30.25
C PHE A 54 -13.17 7.40 -29.25
N ARG A 55 -11.92 7.70 -28.90
CA ARG A 55 -11.14 6.97 -27.91
C ARG A 55 -10.66 7.94 -26.84
N ILE A 56 -10.70 7.50 -25.59
CA ILE A 56 -10.05 8.19 -24.47
C ILE A 56 -8.87 7.33 -24.05
N ASN A 57 -7.68 7.90 -24.12
CA ASN A 57 -6.44 7.19 -23.87
C ASN A 57 -5.98 7.34 -22.41
N ASN A 58 -5.18 6.37 -21.96
CA ASN A 58 -4.42 6.45 -20.71
C ASN A 58 -5.29 6.70 -19.46
N LEU A 59 -6.36 5.92 -19.31
CA LEU A 59 -7.10 5.87 -18.05
C LEU A 59 -6.43 4.87 -17.09
N GLY A 60 -6.62 5.06 -15.79
CA GLY A 60 -6.00 4.20 -14.79
C GLY A 60 -6.44 2.73 -14.92
N ASN A 61 -5.52 1.82 -14.62
CA ASN A 61 -5.71 0.38 -14.82
C ASN A 61 -6.92 -0.18 -14.03
N ASN A 62 -7.17 0.38 -12.84
CA ASN A 62 -8.14 -0.17 -11.88
C ASN A 62 -9.56 0.35 -12.06
N ILE A 63 -9.94 0.73 -13.28
CA ILE A 63 -11.32 1.07 -13.65
C ILE A 63 -12.23 -0.15 -13.54
N VAL A 64 -13.41 0.06 -12.96
CA VAL A 64 -14.52 -0.89 -12.98
C VAL A 64 -15.21 -0.78 -14.33
N GLU A 65 -14.93 -1.71 -15.25
CA GLU A 65 -15.33 -1.64 -16.66
C GLU A 65 -16.84 -1.44 -16.85
N GLY A 66 -17.67 -2.17 -16.11
CA GLY A 66 -19.13 -2.05 -16.16
C GLY A 66 -19.71 -0.74 -15.62
N SER A 67 -18.88 0.14 -15.06
CA SER A 67 -19.32 1.45 -14.54
C SER A 67 -19.17 2.59 -15.53
N VAL A 68 -18.46 2.37 -16.65
CA VAL A 68 -18.18 3.42 -17.64
C VAL A 68 -19.48 3.82 -18.32
N SER A 69 -19.81 5.12 -18.23
CA SER A 69 -20.98 5.70 -18.86
C SER A 69 -20.63 6.99 -19.57
N ILE A 70 -21.28 7.22 -20.70
CA ILE A 70 -21.11 8.42 -21.53
C ILE A 70 -22.40 9.21 -21.48
N ARG A 71 -22.29 10.49 -21.14
CA ARG A 71 -23.43 11.41 -21.01
C ARG A 71 -23.22 12.63 -21.90
N PHE A 72 -24.34 13.12 -22.43
CA PHE A 72 -24.43 14.38 -23.17
C PHE A 72 -25.48 15.25 -22.50
N LYS A 73 -25.37 16.58 -22.64
CA LYS A 73 -26.41 17.50 -22.16
C LYS A 73 -27.75 17.20 -22.87
N PRO A 74 -28.91 17.44 -22.21
CA PRO A 74 -30.24 17.13 -22.76
C PRO A 74 -30.51 17.71 -24.16
N GLU A 75 -29.95 18.88 -24.46
CA GLU A 75 -30.00 19.55 -25.77
C GLU A 75 -29.37 18.73 -26.92
N ASN A 76 -28.57 17.71 -26.61
CA ASN A 76 -27.88 16.84 -27.58
C ASN A 76 -28.49 15.42 -27.65
N SER A 77 -29.78 15.26 -27.32
CA SER A 77 -30.50 13.97 -27.32
C SER A 77 -30.51 13.23 -28.68
N GLY A 78 -30.14 13.91 -29.78
CA GLY A 78 -29.96 13.32 -31.11
C GLY A 78 -28.72 12.42 -31.26
N ILE A 79 -27.89 12.28 -30.22
CA ILE A 79 -26.72 11.40 -30.18
C ILE A 79 -27.10 10.06 -29.54
N LYS A 80 -26.85 8.95 -30.25
CA LYS A 80 -27.05 7.59 -29.77
C LYS A 80 -25.73 6.85 -29.64
N ILE A 81 -25.43 6.37 -28.44
CA ILE A 81 -24.28 5.51 -28.17
C ILE A 81 -24.62 4.09 -28.66
N LYS A 82 -23.79 3.54 -29.53
CA LYS A 82 -23.93 2.18 -30.05
C LYS A 82 -23.16 1.18 -29.19
N ARG A 83 -21.93 1.53 -28.81
CA ARG A 83 -21.03 0.62 -28.12
C ARG A 83 -20.00 1.39 -27.28
N ILE A 84 -19.65 0.83 -26.13
CA ILE A 84 -18.54 1.25 -25.27
C ILE A 84 -17.67 0.02 -25.05
N LEU A 85 -16.37 0.13 -25.31
CA LEU A 85 -15.39 -0.91 -25.05
C LEU A 85 -14.29 -0.35 -24.16
N VAL A 86 -13.91 -1.09 -23.14
CA VAL A 86 -12.73 -0.79 -22.32
C VAL A 86 -11.63 -1.76 -22.74
N ILE A 87 -10.48 -1.24 -23.15
CA ILE A 87 -9.39 -2.01 -23.73
C ILE A 87 -8.17 -1.88 -22.83
N PRO A 88 -7.65 -2.97 -22.24
CA PRO A 88 -6.41 -2.93 -21.50
C PRO A 88 -5.24 -2.66 -22.46
N LYS A 89 -4.33 -1.79 -22.04
CA LYS A 89 -3.09 -1.49 -22.74
C LYS A 89 -1.90 -1.56 -21.81
N VAL A 90 -0.82 -2.10 -22.35
CA VAL A 90 0.48 -2.18 -21.70
C VAL A 90 1.40 -1.26 -22.49
N GLU A 91 1.76 -0.12 -21.93
CA GLU A 91 2.71 0.78 -22.53
C GLU A 91 4.06 0.61 -21.84
N LYS A 92 5.07 0.23 -22.64
CA LYS A 92 6.45 0.23 -22.16
C LYS A 92 6.86 1.68 -21.95
N THR A 93 7.54 1.95 -20.85
CA THR A 93 8.11 3.28 -20.55
C THR A 93 9.23 3.69 -21.52
N PHE A 94 9.63 2.79 -22.42
CA PHE A 94 10.66 2.99 -23.43
C PHE A 94 10.19 2.49 -24.80
N LYS A 95 10.72 3.09 -25.87
CA LYS A 95 10.46 2.61 -27.23
C LYS A 95 11.33 1.40 -27.52
N ASP A 96 10.74 0.37 -28.12
CA ASP A 96 11.49 -0.83 -28.56
C ASP A 96 12.64 -0.49 -29.53
N GLU A 97 12.53 0.62 -30.27
CA GLU A 97 13.59 1.14 -31.12
C GLU A 97 14.82 1.62 -30.33
N ASP A 98 14.63 2.19 -29.14
CA ASP A 98 15.73 2.68 -28.31
C ASP A 98 16.54 1.51 -27.72
N VAL A 99 15.87 0.42 -27.35
CA VAL A 99 16.55 -0.81 -26.91
C VAL A 99 17.33 -1.44 -28.06
N LYS A 100 16.74 -1.51 -29.27
CA LYS A 100 17.47 -2.01 -30.45
C LYS A 100 18.71 -1.19 -30.77
N LYS A 101 18.65 0.15 -30.64
CA LYS A 101 19.83 1.02 -30.83
C LYS A 101 20.91 0.74 -29.79
N LEU A 102 20.54 0.46 -28.54
CA LEU A 102 21.49 0.08 -27.50
C LEU A 102 22.11 -1.29 -27.76
N GLU A 103 21.33 -2.28 -28.20
CA GLU A 103 21.84 -3.62 -28.58
C GLU A 103 22.86 -3.52 -29.72
N GLN A 104 22.60 -2.72 -30.75
CA GLN A 104 23.55 -2.47 -31.84
C GLN A 104 24.84 -1.79 -31.34
N ARG A 105 24.72 -0.82 -30.43
CA ARG A 105 25.88 -0.14 -29.84
C ARG A 105 26.71 -1.11 -29.00
N GLU A 106 26.06 -1.92 -28.17
CA GLU A 106 26.68 -2.98 -27.35
C GLU A 106 27.46 -3.95 -28.23
N GLU A 107 26.87 -4.44 -29.32
CA GLU A 107 27.54 -5.34 -30.26
C GLU A 107 28.78 -4.68 -30.90
N SER A 108 28.66 -3.41 -31.30
CA SER A 108 29.77 -2.66 -31.89
C SER A 108 30.94 -2.45 -30.91
N LEU A 109 30.63 -2.17 -29.64
CA LEU A 109 31.61 -1.97 -28.58
C LEU A 109 32.27 -3.28 -28.19
N SER A 110 31.49 -4.35 -28.11
CA SER A 110 31.99 -5.71 -27.87
C SER A 110 33.00 -6.15 -28.94
N ARG A 111 32.71 -5.91 -30.23
CA ARG A 111 33.68 -6.17 -31.31
C ARG A 111 34.96 -5.34 -31.16
N LYS A 112 34.86 -4.05 -30.83
CA LYS A 112 36.03 -3.19 -30.60
C LYS A 112 36.87 -3.67 -29.42
N LEU A 113 36.22 -4.05 -28.33
CA LEU A 113 36.87 -4.57 -27.12
C LEU A 113 37.69 -5.82 -27.47
N LYS A 114 37.09 -6.76 -28.23
CA LYS A 114 37.77 -7.94 -28.75
C LYS A 114 39.00 -7.59 -29.60
N ILE A 115 38.85 -6.69 -30.57
CA ILE A 115 39.96 -6.25 -31.44
C ILE A 115 41.12 -5.70 -30.61
N TYR A 116 40.84 -4.78 -29.67
CA TYR A 116 41.87 -4.20 -28.83
C TYR A 116 42.53 -5.23 -27.90
N THR A 117 41.78 -6.21 -27.37
CA THR A 117 42.39 -7.31 -26.61
C THR A 117 43.32 -8.17 -27.46
N GLU A 118 42.93 -8.51 -28.70
CA GLU A 118 43.75 -9.32 -29.61
C GLU A 118 45.02 -8.56 -30.06
N GLU A 119 44.91 -7.25 -30.32
CA GLU A 119 46.04 -6.38 -30.63
C GLU A 119 47.03 -6.29 -29.45
N LEU A 120 46.54 -6.15 -28.23
CA LEU A 120 47.38 -6.16 -27.02
C LEU A 120 48.07 -7.52 -26.80
N GLU A 121 47.38 -8.64 -27.03
CA GLU A 121 48.02 -9.97 -27.00
C GLU A 121 49.15 -10.07 -28.04
N SER A 122 48.93 -9.53 -29.24
CA SER A 122 49.94 -9.52 -30.31
C SER A 122 51.17 -8.70 -29.92
N ILE A 123 50.98 -7.49 -29.39
CA ILE A 123 52.09 -6.63 -28.91
C ILE A 123 52.84 -7.31 -27.77
N ASN A 124 52.14 -7.93 -26.82
CA ASN A 124 52.78 -8.67 -25.72
C ASN A 124 53.63 -9.84 -26.25
N LYS A 125 53.15 -10.58 -27.24
CA LYS A 125 53.94 -11.63 -27.92
C LYS A 125 55.17 -11.05 -28.61
N GLN A 126 55.03 -9.92 -29.32
CA GLN A 126 56.15 -9.25 -29.98
C GLN A 126 57.19 -8.76 -28.96
N ARG A 127 56.78 -8.11 -27.86
CA ARG A 127 57.67 -7.68 -26.77
C ARG A 127 58.41 -8.86 -26.17
N ASN A 128 57.71 -9.96 -25.86
CA ASN A 128 58.33 -11.16 -25.31
C ASN A 128 59.38 -11.74 -26.28
N TYR A 129 59.05 -11.82 -27.57
CA TYR A 129 59.99 -12.26 -28.60
C TYR A 129 61.20 -11.34 -28.70
N ILE A 130 61.01 -10.02 -28.83
CA ILE A 130 62.10 -9.04 -28.91
C ILE A 130 62.97 -9.07 -27.66
N SER A 131 62.37 -9.19 -26.46
CA SER A 131 63.10 -9.31 -25.20
C SER A 131 63.96 -10.57 -25.12
N SER A 132 63.58 -11.64 -25.83
CA SER A 132 64.36 -12.87 -25.92
C SER A 132 65.57 -12.76 -26.87
N LEU A 133 65.53 -11.82 -27.82
CA LEU A 133 66.63 -11.54 -28.75
C LEU A 133 67.73 -10.67 -28.13
N VAL A 134 67.46 -10.06 -26.97
CA VAL A 134 68.48 -9.33 -26.20
C VAL A 134 69.34 -10.35 -25.46
N PRO A 135 70.67 -10.45 -25.74
CA PRO A 135 71.52 -11.45 -25.11
C PRO A 135 71.55 -11.25 -23.59
N LYS A 136 71.28 -12.31 -22.83
CA LYS A 136 71.43 -12.28 -21.38
C LYS A 136 72.91 -12.38 -21.05
N LYS A 137 73.38 -11.53 -20.12
CA LYS A 137 74.78 -11.44 -19.66
C LYS A 137 75.39 -12.77 -19.16
N LYS A 138 74.59 -13.84 -19.01
CA LYS A 138 74.96 -15.16 -18.51
C LYS A 138 75.34 -16.18 -19.59
N ASP A 139 75.08 -15.91 -20.86
CA ASP A 139 75.35 -16.86 -21.96
C ASP A 139 76.73 -16.69 -22.61
N ILE A 140 77.58 -15.80 -22.07
CA ILE A 140 78.99 -15.67 -22.45
C ILE A 140 79.79 -16.69 -21.63
N THR A 141 79.77 -17.96 -22.04
CA THR A 141 80.72 -18.95 -21.54
C THR A 141 82.09 -18.70 -22.17
N ARG A 142 83.14 -18.91 -21.36
CA ARG A 142 84.51 -18.43 -21.56
C ARG A 142 85.30 -19.11 -22.70
N ASP A 143 84.62 -19.82 -23.60
CA ASP A 143 85.25 -20.76 -24.56
C ASP A 143 84.74 -20.61 -26.01
N SER A 144 84.26 -19.42 -26.39
CA SER A 144 83.96 -19.09 -27.80
C SER A 144 85.01 -18.13 -28.37
N SER A 145 85.56 -18.47 -29.54
CA SER A 145 86.71 -17.83 -30.21
C SER A 145 86.64 -16.29 -30.35
N PRO A 146 87.79 -15.59 -30.44
CA PRO A 146 87.88 -14.12 -30.47
C PRO A 146 87.38 -13.42 -31.75
N ASP A 147 86.77 -14.13 -32.70
CA ASP A 147 86.27 -13.56 -33.97
C ASP A 147 84.79 -13.14 -33.91
N ILE A 148 84.12 -13.25 -32.76
CA ILE A 148 82.84 -12.58 -32.49
C ILE A 148 83.09 -11.25 -31.78
N LEU A 149 84.07 -10.48 -32.25
CA LEU A 149 84.10 -9.05 -31.99
C LEU A 149 83.10 -8.42 -32.96
N MET A 150 81.83 -8.42 -32.54
CA MET A 150 80.82 -7.52 -33.10
C MET A 150 81.45 -6.15 -33.29
N ASN A 151 81.41 -5.63 -34.52
CA ASN A 151 81.66 -4.22 -34.81
C ASN A 151 80.89 -3.40 -33.76
N THR A 152 81.60 -2.72 -32.86
CA THR A 152 81.03 -2.04 -31.70
C THR A 152 80.01 -0.97 -32.13
N GLY A 153 80.15 -0.44 -33.35
CA GLY A 153 79.15 0.42 -34.01
C GLY A 153 77.88 -0.35 -34.43
N ALA A 154 78.01 -1.46 -35.14
CA ALA A 154 76.87 -2.27 -35.60
C ALA A 154 76.07 -2.85 -34.44
N TRP A 155 76.73 -3.22 -33.33
CA TRP A 155 76.02 -3.66 -32.12
C TRP A 155 75.26 -2.52 -31.44
N SER A 156 75.87 -1.33 -31.36
CA SER A 156 75.18 -0.16 -30.82
C SER A 156 73.97 0.23 -31.67
N GLU A 157 74.07 0.13 -33.00
CA GLU A 157 72.95 0.36 -33.93
C GLU A 157 71.85 -0.69 -33.78
N TYR A 158 72.21 -1.97 -33.68
CA TYR A 158 71.25 -3.05 -33.40
C TYR A 158 70.54 -2.86 -32.07
N GLN A 159 71.26 -2.49 -31.01
CA GLN A 159 70.69 -2.21 -29.70
C GLN A 159 69.75 -0.99 -29.74
N LYS A 160 70.14 0.10 -30.43
CA LYS A 160 69.27 1.27 -30.64
C LYS A 160 68.00 0.91 -31.42
N MET A 161 68.12 0.08 -32.47
CA MET A 161 66.97 -0.40 -33.23
C MET A 161 66.01 -1.20 -32.35
N LEU A 162 66.51 -2.15 -31.54
CA LEU A 162 65.69 -2.92 -30.61
C LEU A 162 65.02 -2.03 -29.55
N THR A 163 65.74 -1.06 -28.99
CA THR A 163 65.17 -0.10 -28.04
C THR A 163 64.07 0.76 -28.68
N SER A 164 64.28 1.26 -29.90
CA SER A 164 63.25 2.01 -30.65
C SER A 164 61.98 1.20 -30.86
N ILE A 165 62.09 -0.06 -31.26
CA ILE A 165 60.92 -0.94 -31.46
C ILE A 165 60.21 -1.22 -30.13
N LEU A 166 60.96 -1.40 -29.03
CA LEU A 166 60.38 -1.57 -27.70
C LEU A 166 59.66 -0.32 -27.19
N ASP A 167 60.19 0.87 -27.48
CA ASP A 167 59.60 2.15 -27.12
C ASP A 167 58.30 2.39 -27.92
N GLU A 168 58.33 2.15 -29.24
CA GLU A 168 57.15 2.20 -30.11
C GLU A 168 56.06 1.21 -29.65
N ASN A 169 56.44 -0.03 -29.33
CA ASN A 169 55.52 -1.03 -28.81
C ASN A 169 54.92 -0.62 -27.46
N SER A 170 55.71 0.00 -26.58
CA SER A 170 55.22 0.49 -25.28
C SER A 170 54.24 1.66 -25.45
N GLU A 171 54.49 2.56 -26.40
CA GLU A 171 53.56 3.67 -26.71
C GLU A 171 52.25 3.15 -27.31
N LEU A 172 52.32 2.19 -28.24
CA LEU A 172 51.15 1.54 -28.82
C LEU A 172 50.34 0.78 -27.76
N GLU A 173 51.01 0.05 -26.88
CA GLU A 173 50.39 -0.67 -25.77
C GLU A 173 49.62 0.28 -24.86
N TRP A 174 50.24 1.40 -24.43
CA TRP A 174 49.55 2.39 -23.60
C TRP A 174 48.32 2.99 -24.30
N LYS A 175 48.43 3.31 -25.59
CA LYS A 175 47.29 3.83 -26.39
C LYS A 175 46.16 2.80 -26.49
N LEU A 176 46.50 1.52 -26.69
CA LEU A 176 45.52 0.44 -26.79
C LEU A 176 44.87 0.14 -25.44
N LEU A 177 45.63 0.11 -24.35
CA LEU A 177 45.08 -0.06 -23.00
C LEU A 177 44.10 1.07 -22.65
N LYS A 178 44.41 2.31 -23.03
CA LYS A 178 43.47 3.44 -22.84
C LYS A 178 42.19 3.26 -23.66
N LYS A 179 42.31 2.90 -24.94
CA LYS A 179 41.14 2.61 -25.80
C LYS A 179 40.32 1.44 -25.26
N LEU A 180 40.98 0.40 -24.75
CA LEU A 180 40.37 -0.75 -24.12
C LEU A 180 39.58 -0.34 -22.87
N ASP A 181 40.18 0.47 -21.99
CA ASP A 181 39.53 0.99 -20.79
C ASP A 181 38.31 1.84 -21.13
N ASP A 182 38.44 2.80 -22.06
CA ASP A 182 37.35 3.67 -22.51
C ASP A 182 36.20 2.85 -23.13
N THR A 183 36.52 1.85 -23.95
CA THR A 183 35.54 0.97 -24.62
C THR A 183 34.83 0.07 -23.62
N ARG A 184 35.56 -0.49 -22.65
CA ARG A 184 35.01 -1.31 -21.57
C ARG A 184 34.09 -0.50 -20.67
N GLU A 185 34.48 0.74 -20.34
CA GLU A 185 33.66 1.66 -19.56
C GLU A 185 32.34 1.98 -20.29
N GLU A 186 32.39 2.29 -21.58
CA GLU A 186 31.21 2.58 -22.39
C GLU A 186 30.27 1.37 -22.49
N LEU A 187 30.84 0.18 -22.73
CA LEU A 187 30.09 -1.08 -22.81
C LEU A 187 29.30 -1.34 -21.53
N LEU A 188 29.94 -1.20 -20.36
CA LEU A 188 29.29 -1.39 -19.06
C LEU A 188 28.09 -0.49 -18.83
N VAL A 189 28.18 0.76 -19.27
CA VAL A 189 27.10 1.75 -19.13
C VAL A 189 25.95 1.43 -20.08
N VAL A 190 26.25 1.07 -21.34
CA VAL A 190 25.24 0.69 -22.33
C VAL A 190 24.49 -0.57 -21.88
N GLU A 191 25.21 -1.58 -21.39
CA GLU A 191 24.61 -2.79 -20.82
C GLU A 191 23.72 -2.45 -19.62
N SER A 192 24.20 -1.63 -18.69
CA SER A 192 23.43 -1.21 -17.51
C SER A 192 22.16 -0.45 -17.88
N LYS A 193 22.24 0.42 -18.90
CA LYS A 193 21.09 1.16 -19.43
C LYS A 193 20.08 0.24 -20.08
N ARG A 194 20.52 -0.71 -20.92
CA ARG A 194 19.66 -1.71 -21.55
C ARG A 194 19.00 -2.61 -20.50
N ASP A 195 19.76 -3.09 -19.53
CA ASP A 195 19.26 -3.87 -18.39
C ASP A 195 18.19 -3.08 -17.62
N TYR A 196 18.44 -1.80 -17.34
CA TYR A 196 17.45 -0.92 -16.71
C TYR A 196 16.18 -0.80 -17.55
N LEU A 197 16.29 -0.51 -18.86
CA LEU A 197 15.13 -0.34 -19.73
C LEU A 197 14.34 -1.64 -19.88
N SER A 198 15.00 -2.77 -20.15
CA SER A 198 14.34 -4.08 -20.26
C SER A 198 13.59 -4.50 -18.99
N ARG A 199 14.02 -4.02 -17.81
CA ARG A 199 13.38 -4.23 -16.51
C ARG A 199 12.43 -3.11 -16.09
N ALA A 200 12.41 -2.00 -16.83
CA ALA A 200 11.56 -0.87 -16.50
C ALA A 200 10.09 -1.31 -16.58
N SER A 201 9.31 -0.96 -15.57
CA SER A 201 7.91 -1.38 -15.46
C SER A 201 7.14 -0.90 -16.67
N SER A 202 6.43 -1.81 -17.34
CA SER A 202 5.35 -1.41 -18.23
C SER A 202 4.26 -0.75 -17.40
N GLN A 203 3.74 0.38 -17.86
CA GLN A 203 2.55 0.97 -17.27
C GLN A 203 1.34 0.33 -17.91
N GLU A 204 0.53 -0.31 -17.05
CA GLU A 204 -0.79 -0.77 -17.46
C GLU A 204 -1.77 0.39 -17.34
N HIS A 205 -2.49 0.65 -18.42
CA HIS A 205 -3.58 1.61 -18.48
C HIS A 205 -4.74 1.00 -19.26
N LYS A 206 -5.88 1.68 -19.27
CA LYS A 206 -7.04 1.29 -20.06
C LYS A 206 -7.41 2.42 -21.00
N ASP A 207 -7.82 2.06 -22.20
CA ASP A 207 -8.45 2.97 -23.15
C ASP A 207 -9.96 2.71 -23.17
N VAL A 208 -10.74 3.76 -23.37
CA VAL A 208 -12.19 3.65 -23.56
C VAL A 208 -12.51 4.04 -24.99
N GLU A 209 -13.02 3.09 -25.77
CA GLU A 209 -13.48 3.31 -27.14
C GLU A 209 -15.00 3.37 -27.18
N VAL A 210 -15.53 4.43 -27.79
CA VAL A 210 -16.97 4.68 -27.89
C VAL A 210 -17.36 4.80 -29.36
N GLU A 211 -18.41 4.09 -29.74
CA GLU A 211 -19.04 4.22 -31.06
C GLU A 211 -20.40 4.88 -30.89
N LEU A 212 -20.65 5.92 -31.67
CA LEU A 212 -21.92 6.65 -31.64
C LEU A 212 -22.44 6.97 -33.03
N SER A 213 -23.72 7.31 -33.07
CA SER A 213 -24.36 7.91 -34.24
C SER A 213 -24.99 9.24 -33.82
N SER A 214 -24.75 10.28 -34.59
CA SER A 214 -25.21 11.63 -34.30
C SER A 214 -25.93 12.23 -35.50
N LYS A 215 -27.10 12.81 -35.24
CA LYS A 215 -27.77 13.75 -36.15
C LYS A 215 -27.34 15.19 -35.92
N VAL A 216 -26.51 15.43 -34.90
CA VAL A 216 -25.98 16.74 -34.53
C VAL A 216 -24.62 16.90 -35.23
N ASN A 217 -24.44 18.01 -35.95
CA ASN A 217 -23.18 18.34 -36.62
C ASN A 217 -22.55 19.61 -36.03
N LYS A 218 -22.28 19.58 -34.73
CA LYS A 218 -21.69 20.69 -33.96
C LYS A 218 -20.72 20.12 -32.91
N PRO A 219 -19.77 20.93 -32.41
CA PRO A 219 -19.00 20.57 -31.23
C PRO A 219 -19.92 20.36 -30.02
N VAL A 220 -19.78 19.23 -29.34
CA VAL A 220 -20.55 18.86 -28.15
C VAL A 220 -19.61 18.48 -27.01
N GLN A 221 -20.02 18.78 -25.78
CA GLN A 221 -19.34 18.31 -24.58
C GLN A 221 -19.74 16.87 -24.29
N VAL A 222 -18.74 16.01 -24.16
CA VAL A 222 -18.89 14.61 -23.77
C VAL A 222 -18.48 14.48 -22.31
N TYR A 223 -19.39 14.01 -21.47
CA TYR A 223 -19.12 13.68 -20.09
C TYR A 223 -18.93 12.18 -19.98
N VAL A 224 -17.86 11.78 -19.30
CA VAL A 224 -17.54 10.36 -19.11
C VAL A 224 -17.39 10.12 -17.63
N ASP A 225 -18.20 9.19 -17.13
CA ASP A 225 -18.29 8.84 -15.72
C ASP A 225 -17.90 7.39 -15.53
N TYR A 226 -17.04 7.12 -14.57
CA TYR A 226 -16.62 5.76 -14.23
C TYR A 226 -16.17 5.68 -12.78
N ILE A 227 -16.20 4.47 -12.25
CA ILE A 227 -15.64 4.12 -10.95
C ILE A 227 -14.23 3.58 -11.15
N ILE A 228 -13.29 4.13 -10.40
CA ILE A 228 -11.89 3.68 -10.35
C ILE A 228 -11.55 3.29 -8.90
N LYS A 229 -10.80 2.19 -8.72
CA LYS A 229 -10.40 1.73 -7.38
C LYS A 229 -9.16 2.47 -6.88
N ASP A 230 -8.82 2.25 -5.61
CA ASP A 230 -7.62 2.76 -4.94
C ASP A 230 -7.62 4.25 -4.60
N ALA A 231 -8.81 4.78 -4.35
CA ALA A 231 -9.00 6.08 -3.70
C ALA A 231 -9.66 5.91 -2.33
N TYR A 232 -9.21 6.69 -1.34
CA TYR A 232 -9.70 6.60 0.04
C TYR A 232 -9.87 7.99 0.62
N TRP A 233 -10.78 8.13 1.59
CA TRP A 233 -10.88 9.34 2.38
C TRP A 233 -11.17 9.03 3.85
N TYR A 234 -10.72 9.89 4.76
CA TYR A 234 -10.95 9.75 6.21
C TYR A 234 -11.29 11.09 6.86
N PRO A 235 -12.24 11.14 7.79
CA PRO A 235 -12.56 12.37 8.50
C PRO A 235 -11.47 12.69 9.53
N ARG A 236 -11.08 13.97 9.60
CA ARG A 236 -10.22 14.51 10.64
C ARG A 236 -10.68 15.89 11.04
N TYR A 237 -10.65 16.17 12.34
CA TYR A 237 -11.17 17.39 12.91
C TYR A 237 -10.08 18.17 13.62
N GLU A 238 -10.25 19.48 13.61
CA GLU A 238 -9.47 20.42 14.42
C GLU A 238 -10.45 21.31 15.16
N VAL A 239 -10.24 21.50 16.47
CA VAL A 239 -10.97 22.47 17.25
C VAL A 239 -10.03 23.46 17.92
N LYS A 240 -10.27 24.75 17.66
CA LYS A 240 -9.63 25.86 18.37
C LYS A 240 -10.61 26.41 19.41
N VAL A 241 -10.22 26.33 20.67
CA VAL A 241 -11.04 26.72 21.82
C VAL A 241 -10.63 28.11 22.31
N ASP A 242 -11.57 29.06 22.28
CA ASP A 242 -11.45 30.35 22.96
C ASP A 242 -12.28 30.33 24.26
N THR A 243 -11.58 30.13 25.37
CA THR A 243 -12.21 30.08 26.70
C THR A 243 -12.72 31.43 27.19
N LYS A 244 -12.20 32.55 26.67
CA LYS A 244 -12.63 33.91 27.05
C LYS A 244 -13.90 34.30 26.29
N LYS A 245 -13.91 34.08 24.97
CA LYS A 245 -15.08 34.35 24.12
C LYS A 245 -16.15 33.27 24.21
N LYS A 246 -15.85 32.14 24.85
CA LYS A 246 -16.72 30.95 24.94
C LYS A 246 -17.17 30.50 23.56
N MET A 247 -16.21 30.38 22.65
CA MET A 247 -16.44 29.98 21.28
C MET A 247 -15.43 28.91 20.87
N ASN A 248 -15.90 27.94 20.10
CA ASN A 248 -15.07 26.92 19.48
C ASN A 248 -15.12 27.11 17.97
N GLN A 249 -13.96 27.20 17.32
CA GLN A 249 -13.89 27.07 15.87
C GLN A 249 -13.57 25.61 15.54
N ILE A 250 -14.51 24.92 14.91
CA ILE A 250 -14.34 23.53 14.49
C ILE A 250 -14.12 23.50 12.99
N SER A 251 -13.04 22.89 12.55
CA SER A 251 -12.74 22.65 11.14
C SER A 251 -12.78 21.14 10.87
N PHE A 252 -13.56 20.74 9.87
CA PHE A 252 -13.65 19.37 9.38
C PHE A 252 -12.84 19.26 8.09
N TYR A 253 -11.88 18.34 8.07
CA TYR A 253 -11.08 17.98 6.92
C TYR A 253 -11.34 16.54 6.49
N ALA A 254 -11.35 16.30 5.20
CA ALA A 254 -11.20 14.98 4.62
C ALA A 254 -9.72 14.76 4.25
N LEU A 255 -9.12 13.72 4.80
CA LEU A 255 -7.80 13.25 4.38
C LEU A 255 -7.99 12.31 3.19
N VAL A 256 -7.59 12.75 2.02
CA VAL A 256 -7.81 12.05 0.74
C VAL A 256 -6.53 11.39 0.29
N ARG A 257 -6.60 10.10 -0.04
CA ARG A 257 -5.48 9.34 -0.60
C ARG A 257 -5.87 8.86 -1.99
N ASN A 258 -5.13 9.30 -3.01
CA ASN A 258 -5.35 8.92 -4.40
C ASN A 258 -4.20 8.03 -4.87
N ASN A 259 -4.51 6.80 -5.27
CA ASN A 259 -3.60 5.86 -5.90
C ASN A 259 -4.26 5.25 -7.15
N THR A 260 -5.12 6.00 -7.83
CA THR A 260 -5.94 5.48 -8.94
C THR A 260 -5.15 5.38 -10.25
N GLY A 261 -3.94 5.92 -10.31
CA GLY A 261 -3.16 6.13 -11.53
C GLY A 261 -3.56 7.39 -12.31
N GLU A 262 -4.43 8.23 -11.74
CA GLU A 262 -4.92 9.45 -12.41
C GLU A 262 -4.85 10.66 -11.50
N ASP A 263 -4.17 11.72 -11.94
CA ASP A 263 -4.10 12.99 -11.21
C ASP A 263 -5.39 13.78 -11.35
N TRP A 264 -5.92 14.27 -10.24
CA TRP A 264 -7.14 15.08 -10.23
C TRP A 264 -6.74 16.55 -10.11
N GLU A 265 -6.38 17.18 -11.22
CA GLU A 265 -5.95 18.58 -11.24
C GLU A 265 -7.14 19.53 -11.30
N ASN A 266 -7.21 20.48 -10.35
CA ASN A 266 -8.26 21.50 -10.30
C ASN A 266 -9.68 20.90 -10.45
N ALA A 267 -9.95 19.82 -9.70
CA ALA A 267 -11.20 19.07 -9.75
C ALA A 267 -12.09 19.41 -8.54
N GLU A 268 -13.41 19.30 -8.73
CA GLU A 268 -14.38 19.36 -7.64
C GLU A 268 -14.35 18.05 -6.85
N ILE A 269 -13.94 18.13 -5.58
CA ILE A 269 -13.82 16.95 -4.73
C ILE A 269 -15.02 16.85 -3.79
N SER A 270 -15.65 15.68 -3.78
CA SER A 270 -16.71 15.34 -2.84
C SER A 270 -16.44 13.98 -2.20
N PHE A 271 -17.12 13.71 -1.09
CA PHE A 271 -16.89 12.53 -0.26
C PHE A 271 -18.21 11.84 0.01
N SER A 272 -18.20 10.50 0.04
CA SER A 272 -19.36 9.69 0.36
C SER A 272 -18.97 8.56 1.30
N ALA A 273 -19.81 8.30 2.30
CA ALA A 273 -19.68 7.17 3.21
C ALA A 273 -20.34 5.88 2.69
N ALA A 274 -20.87 5.88 1.46
CA ALA A 274 -21.52 4.72 0.87
C ALA A 274 -20.55 3.54 0.66
N ASP A 275 -21.07 2.32 0.78
CA ASP A 275 -20.42 1.10 0.32
C ASP A 275 -20.93 0.73 -1.08
N LEU A 276 -20.08 0.94 -2.09
CA LEU A 276 -20.41 0.59 -3.48
C LEU A 276 -20.46 -0.92 -3.74
N LYS A 277 -20.00 -1.76 -2.81
CA LYS A 277 -20.02 -3.23 -2.92
C LYS A 277 -21.26 -3.84 -2.24
N LYS A 278 -21.92 -3.10 -1.35
CA LYS A 278 -23.04 -3.61 -0.56
C LYS A 278 -24.26 -3.83 -1.45
N LYS A 279 -24.80 -5.05 -1.43
CA LYS A 279 -26.12 -5.32 -2.01
C LYS A 279 -27.19 -4.64 -1.16
N LEU A 280 -28.12 -3.95 -1.81
CA LEU A 280 -29.22 -3.24 -1.15
C LEU A 280 -30.49 -4.12 -1.02
N ASP A 281 -30.44 -5.37 -1.47
CA ASP A 281 -31.57 -6.29 -1.38
C ASP A 281 -31.87 -6.63 0.08
N LEU A 282 -33.14 -6.56 0.47
CA LEU A 282 -33.60 -7.06 1.77
C LEU A 282 -33.25 -8.56 1.85
N PRO A 283 -32.48 -9.02 2.84
CA PRO A 283 -32.21 -10.44 3.00
C PRO A 283 -33.52 -11.18 3.15
N ARG A 284 -33.71 -12.21 2.32
CA ARG A 284 -34.85 -13.11 2.47
C ARG A 284 -34.61 -13.97 3.71
N ILE A 285 -35.59 -14.00 4.59
CA ILE A 285 -35.63 -14.92 5.72
C ILE A 285 -36.31 -16.19 5.21
N ASP A 286 -35.62 -17.32 5.30
CA ASP A 286 -36.25 -18.61 5.06
C ASP A 286 -37.24 -18.93 6.17
N GLU A 287 -38.29 -19.69 5.84
CA GLU A 287 -39.28 -20.11 6.83
C GLU A 287 -38.62 -20.90 7.97
N TRP A 288 -38.79 -20.44 9.21
CA TRP A 288 -38.34 -21.19 10.38
C TRP A 288 -39.46 -22.10 10.88
N LYS A 289 -39.61 -23.26 10.23
CA LYS A 289 -40.61 -24.27 10.61
C LYS A 289 -40.05 -25.18 11.71
N ILE A 290 -40.66 -25.13 12.89
CA ILE A 290 -40.47 -26.14 13.94
C ILE A 290 -41.45 -27.28 13.66
N SER A 291 -40.95 -28.42 13.19
CA SER A 291 -41.74 -29.66 13.09
C SER A 291 -41.40 -30.58 14.26
N PHE A 292 -42.41 -31.08 14.96
CA PHE A 292 -42.22 -32.26 15.80
C PHE A 292 -42.17 -33.48 14.87
N ARG A 293 -41.06 -34.23 14.93
CA ARG A 293 -41.10 -35.60 14.44
C ARG A 293 -41.99 -36.36 15.41
N GLU A 294 -43.21 -36.68 15.01
CA GLU A 294 -43.85 -37.87 15.57
C GLU A 294 -42.91 -39.02 15.20
N THR A 295 -42.15 -39.52 16.17
CA THR A 295 -41.51 -40.83 16.01
C THR A 295 -42.65 -41.79 15.71
N PRO A 296 -42.71 -42.41 14.52
CA PRO A 296 -43.64 -43.50 14.30
C PRO A 296 -43.40 -44.50 15.42
N ILE A 297 -44.46 -44.98 16.06
CA ILE A 297 -44.34 -46.16 16.92
C ILE A 297 -43.90 -47.26 15.96
N GLU A 298 -42.61 -47.58 15.94
CA GLU A 298 -42.07 -48.68 15.12
C GLU A 298 -42.86 -49.92 15.50
N THR A 299 -43.59 -50.49 14.54
CA THR A 299 -44.19 -51.80 14.74
C THR A 299 -43.07 -52.82 14.85
N GLU A 300 -43.29 -53.90 15.58
CA GLU A 300 -42.30 -54.97 15.78
C GLU A 300 -41.79 -55.53 14.43
N GLU A 301 -42.65 -55.51 13.39
CA GLU A 301 -42.29 -55.82 12.00
C GLU A 301 -41.30 -54.83 11.35
N GLU A 302 -41.41 -53.53 11.64
CA GLU A 302 -40.48 -52.52 11.12
C GLU A 302 -39.13 -52.58 11.82
N TYR A 303 -39.12 -52.87 13.13
CA TYR A 303 -37.90 -53.10 13.91
C TYR A 303 -37.11 -54.31 13.36
N ASP A 304 -37.77 -55.43 13.11
CA ASP A 304 -37.13 -56.64 12.56
C ASP A 304 -36.62 -56.46 11.13
N LYS A 305 -37.37 -55.76 10.26
CA LYS A 305 -36.90 -55.40 8.91
C LYS A 305 -35.64 -54.53 8.96
N ARG A 306 -35.57 -53.61 9.92
CA ARG A 306 -34.42 -52.73 10.13
C ARG A 306 -33.22 -53.48 10.72
N ALA A 307 -33.43 -54.35 11.70
CA ALA A 307 -32.40 -55.22 12.26
C ALA A 307 -31.80 -56.16 11.20
N TYR A 308 -32.64 -56.73 10.33
CA TYR A 308 -32.19 -57.54 9.20
C TYR A 308 -31.40 -56.72 8.17
N ALA A 309 -31.83 -55.49 7.86
CA ALA A 309 -31.12 -54.58 6.95
C ALA A 309 -29.76 -54.13 7.49
N TYR A 310 -29.65 -53.83 8.80
CA TYR A 310 -28.38 -53.52 9.45
C TYR A 310 -27.40 -54.69 9.38
N SER A 311 -27.85 -55.92 9.67
CA SER A 311 -27.01 -57.12 9.58
C SER A 311 -26.47 -57.40 8.17
N LYS A 312 -27.23 -57.03 7.14
CA LYS A 312 -26.85 -57.18 5.72
C LYS A 312 -25.86 -56.09 5.28
N SER A 313 -26.02 -54.87 5.81
CA SER A 313 -25.13 -53.74 5.54
C SER A 313 -23.74 -53.91 6.18
N ASP A 314 -23.66 -54.46 7.40
CA ASP A 314 -22.38 -54.73 8.06
C ASP A 314 -21.59 -55.84 7.34
N LYS A 315 -22.27 -56.90 6.88
CA LYS A 315 -21.63 -57.95 6.06
C LYS A 315 -21.12 -57.42 4.72
N MET A 316 -21.81 -56.44 4.10
CA MET A 316 -21.33 -55.76 2.89
C MET A 316 -20.15 -54.83 3.17
N MET A 317 -20.17 -54.09 4.28
CA MET A 317 -19.08 -53.20 4.69
C MET A 317 -17.80 -53.96 5.03
N ASP A 318 -17.91 -55.13 5.66
CA ASP A 318 -16.75 -56.01 5.92
C ASP A 318 -16.18 -56.62 4.64
N LYS A 319 -17.03 -57.01 3.69
CA LYS A 319 -16.58 -57.46 2.36
C LYS A 319 -15.85 -56.34 1.62
N LYS A 320 -16.38 -55.11 1.65
CA LYS A 320 -15.79 -53.93 1.01
C LYS A 320 -14.48 -53.49 1.68
N LYS A 321 -14.36 -53.63 3.01
CA LYS A 321 -13.10 -53.41 3.74
C LYS A 321 -12.04 -54.47 3.42
N LYS A 322 -12.43 -55.73 3.22
CA LYS A 322 -11.52 -56.80 2.76
C LYS A 322 -11.04 -56.56 1.33
N GLU A 323 -11.91 -56.13 0.43
CA GLU A 323 -11.56 -55.74 -0.95
C GLU A 323 -10.67 -54.48 -1.01
N LEU A 324 -10.90 -53.50 -0.11
CA LEU A 324 -10.06 -52.30 -0.04
C LEU A 324 -8.67 -52.58 0.55
N ARG A 325 -8.54 -53.56 1.45
CA ARG A 325 -7.25 -54.04 1.97
C ARG A 325 -6.47 -54.81 0.90
N SER A 326 -7.12 -55.66 0.11
CA SER A 326 -6.46 -56.36 -0.99
C SER A 326 -6.10 -55.46 -2.19
N LEU A 327 -6.82 -54.36 -2.41
CA LEU A 327 -6.43 -53.31 -3.37
C LEU A 327 -5.22 -52.49 -2.89
N LYS A 328 -5.13 -52.20 -1.59
CA LYS A 328 -3.98 -51.49 -1.01
C LYS A 328 -2.71 -52.32 -0.98
N GLU A 329 -2.83 -53.64 -0.83
CA GLU A 329 -1.68 -54.56 -0.89
C GLU A 329 -1.20 -54.83 -2.33
N ARG A 330 -2.06 -54.68 -3.35
CA ARG A 330 -1.64 -54.71 -4.77
C ARG A 330 -0.93 -53.42 -5.21
N ASN A 331 -1.33 -52.27 -4.69
CA ASN A 331 -0.74 -50.97 -5.07
C ASN A 331 0.61 -50.65 -4.39
N VAL A 332 1.22 -51.59 -3.66
CA VAL A 332 2.61 -51.45 -3.15
C VAL A 332 3.64 -52.02 -4.13
N ASN A 333 3.23 -52.81 -5.13
CA ASN A 333 4.12 -53.40 -6.15
C ASN A 333 3.60 -53.17 -7.58
N GLU A 334 3.38 -51.92 -7.98
CA GLU A 334 3.29 -51.50 -9.40
C GLU A 334 3.01 -49.99 -9.50
N VAL A 335 4.06 -49.16 -9.51
CA VAL A 335 4.13 -47.93 -10.33
C VAL A 335 5.62 -47.65 -10.57
N ALA A 336 6.17 -48.32 -11.57
CA ALA A 336 7.19 -47.72 -12.42
C ALA A 336 6.46 -47.18 -13.66
N ASP A 337 6.86 -45.98 -14.06
CA ASP A 337 6.64 -45.33 -15.35
C ASP A 337 5.27 -44.67 -15.69
N GLU A 338 5.44 -43.43 -16.18
CA GLU A 338 4.57 -42.56 -16.98
C GLU A 338 3.53 -41.63 -16.31
N GLU A 339 3.95 -40.40 -16.04
CA GLU A 339 3.08 -39.21 -15.90
C GLU A 339 2.82 -38.51 -17.26
N PRO A 340 1.61 -37.92 -17.48
CA PRO A 340 1.30 -37.16 -18.69
C PRO A 340 1.78 -35.70 -18.61
N LYS A 341 2.52 -35.26 -19.64
CA LYS A 341 3.11 -33.92 -19.79
C LYS A 341 2.08 -32.82 -20.13
N PRO A 342 2.08 -31.65 -19.45
CA PRO A 342 1.25 -30.51 -19.80
C PRO A 342 1.90 -29.55 -20.81
N ALA A 343 1.05 -28.80 -21.52
CA ALA A 343 1.34 -27.88 -22.62
C ALA A 343 2.27 -26.68 -22.32
N MET A 344 2.83 -26.55 -21.11
CA MET A 344 3.90 -25.58 -20.79
C MET A 344 5.23 -25.90 -21.48
N GLU A 345 5.45 -27.16 -21.86
CA GLU A 345 6.75 -27.60 -22.36
C GLU A 345 7.09 -27.00 -23.74
N ARG A 346 6.11 -26.63 -24.58
CA ARG A 346 6.40 -26.04 -25.91
C ARG A 346 6.84 -24.58 -25.84
N GLU A 347 6.30 -23.80 -24.89
CA GLU A 347 6.69 -22.40 -24.66
C GLU A 347 8.03 -22.34 -23.90
N GLU A 348 8.26 -23.26 -22.95
CA GLU A 348 9.55 -23.42 -22.26
C GLU A 348 10.65 -24.00 -23.15
N LEU A 349 10.35 -24.88 -24.12
CA LEU A 349 11.34 -25.40 -25.07
C LEU A 349 11.67 -24.38 -26.19
N GLN A 350 10.72 -23.52 -26.58
CA GLN A 350 11.01 -22.36 -27.46
C GLN A 350 11.81 -21.28 -26.72
N ASN A 351 11.46 -20.97 -25.46
CA ASN A 351 12.22 -20.02 -24.66
C ASN A 351 13.61 -20.56 -24.27
N ARG A 352 13.75 -21.85 -23.95
CA ARG A 352 15.07 -22.50 -23.72
C ARG A 352 15.96 -22.53 -24.95
N SER A 353 15.40 -22.73 -26.15
CA SER A 353 16.19 -22.71 -27.39
C SER A 353 16.62 -21.28 -27.77
N ILE A 354 15.79 -20.26 -27.50
CA ILE A 354 16.16 -18.84 -27.64
C ILE A 354 17.20 -18.42 -26.58
N ASP A 355 17.09 -18.92 -25.34
CA ASP A 355 18.05 -18.66 -24.26
C ASP A 355 19.40 -19.35 -24.50
N LEU A 356 19.42 -20.57 -25.05
CA LEU A 356 20.66 -21.28 -25.41
C LEU A 356 21.39 -20.61 -26.59
N VAL A 357 20.68 -20.08 -27.58
CA VAL A 357 21.27 -19.33 -28.71
C VAL A 357 21.77 -17.94 -28.28
N ARG A 358 21.15 -17.29 -27.28
CA ARG A 358 21.63 -16.03 -26.67
C ARG A 358 22.82 -16.25 -25.72
N GLN A 359 22.96 -17.42 -25.11
CA GLN A 359 24.00 -17.69 -24.12
C GLN A 359 25.41 -17.85 -24.71
N GLU A 360 25.58 -18.30 -25.94
CA GLU A 360 26.93 -18.43 -26.54
C GLU A 360 27.59 -17.07 -26.83
N PRO A 361 26.94 -16.10 -27.49
CA PRO A 361 27.47 -14.74 -27.63
C PRO A 361 27.73 -14.07 -26.27
N GLN A 362 26.86 -14.28 -25.27
CA GLN A 362 27.03 -13.72 -23.93
C GLN A 362 28.18 -14.38 -23.14
N LYS A 363 28.43 -15.69 -23.31
CA LYS A 363 29.60 -16.37 -22.75
C LYS A 363 30.90 -15.88 -23.38
N GLN A 364 30.92 -15.70 -24.71
CA GLN A 364 32.08 -15.17 -25.42
C GLN A 364 32.39 -13.73 -24.97
N MET A 365 31.37 -12.87 -24.89
CA MET A 365 31.52 -11.50 -24.38
C MET A 365 32.03 -11.46 -22.94
N ARG A 366 31.54 -12.35 -22.06
CA ARG A 366 32.07 -12.46 -20.68
C ARG A 366 33.54 -12.86 -20.63
N ASN A 367 33.99 -13.72 -21.53
CA ASN A 367 35.39 -14.14 -21.61
C ASN A 367 36.28 -12.98 -22.06
N ASP A 368 35.89 -12.27 -23.11
CA ASP A 368 36.62 -11.12 -23.65
C ASP A 368 36.68 -9.97 -22.62
N TYR A 369 35.58 -9.75 -21.89
CA TYR A 369 35.51 -8.80 -20.78
C TYR A 369 36.48 -9.14 -19.63
N THR A 370 36.56 -10.41 -19.25
CA THR A 370 37.45 -10.88 -18.17
C THR A 370 38.92 -10.74 -18.58
N LYS A 371 39.25 -11.08 -19.83
CA LYS A 371 40.59 -10.88 -20.39
C LYS A 371 40.98 -9.41 -20.45
N ALA A 372 40.09 -8.55 -20.93
CA ALA A 372 40.33 -7.10 -20.97
C ALA A 372 40.64 -6.55 -19.57
N LYS A 373 39.87 -6.97 -18.55
CA LYS A 373 40.12 -6.61 -17.16
C LYS A 373 41.51 -7.04 -16.69
N GLN A 374 41.91 -8.29 -16.96
CA GLN A 374 43.23 -8.81 -16.59
C GLN A 374 44.36 -8.01 -17.25
N MET A 375 44.21 -7.63 -18.53
CA MET A 375 45.22 -6.82 -19.23
C MET A 375 45.36 -5.42 -18.64
N LEU A 376 44.24 -4.78 -18.24
CA LEU A 376 44.27 -3.48 -17.57
C LEU A 376 44.96 -3.55 -16.20
N GLU A 377 44.72 -4.62 -15.44
CA GLU A 377 45.39 -4.88 -14.16
C GLU A 377 46.89 -5.10 -14.34
N GLN A 378 47.30 -5.87 -15.35
CA GLN A 378 48.70 -6.16 -15.66
C GLN A 378 49.45 -4.93 -16.20
N GLY A 379 48.77 -4.07 -16.97
CA GLY A 379 49.32 -2.84 -17.53
C GLY A 379 49.55 -1.73 -16.50
N ASN A 380 49.19 -1.95 -15.23
CA ASN A 380 49.35 -1.01 -14.11
C ASN A 380 48.71 0.37 -14.36
N ILE A 381 47.63 0.40 -15.15
CA ILE A 381 46.85 1.60 -15.43
C ILE A 381 45.72 1.69 -14.41
N ARG A 382 45.55 2.87 -13.80
CA ARG A 382 44.36 3.15 -12.99
C ARG A 382 43.14 3.18 -13.92
N SER A 383 42.46 2.04 -14.02
CA SER A 383 41.35 1.81 -14.94
C SER A 383 40.10 2.52 -14.44
N ARG A 384 39.57 3.43 -15.26
CA ARG A 384 38.26 4.05 -15.02
C ARG A 384 37.14 3.03 -15.15
N SER A 385 37.28 2.07 -16.07
CA SER A 385 36.27 1.03 -16.25
C SER A 385 36.12 0.12 -15.02
N GLN A 386 37.16 -0.11 -14.22
CA GLN A 386 37.06 -0.85 -12.95
C GLN A 386 36.27 -0.07 -11.88
N GLU A 387 36.53 1.23 -11.75
CA GLU A 387 35.78 2.08 -10.82
C GLU A 387 34.31 2.19 -11.24
N THR A 388 34.07 2.40 -12.53
CA THR A 388 32.72 2.41 -13.13
C THR A 388 32.02 1.06 -12.96
N GLU A 389 32.70 -0.08 -13.19
CA GLU A 389 32.16 -1.42 -12.94
C GLU A 389 31.70 -1.59 -11.48
N SER A 390 32.55 -1.25 -10.52
CA SER A 390 32.23 -1.35 -9.09
C SER A 390 31.01 -0.50 -8.73
N ASN A 391 30.99 0.75 -9.19
CA ASN A 391 29.89 1.67 -8.95
C ASN A 391 28.58 1.20 -9.60
N LEU A 392 28.61 0.65 -10.82
CA LEU A 392 27.43 0.12 -11.51
C LEU A 392 26.87 -1.16 -10.87
N ILE A 393 27.74 -2.07 -10.42
CA ILE A 393 27.33 -3.27 -9.68
C ILE A 393 26.65 -2.89 -8.37
N GLU A 394 27.27 -2.00 -7.59
CA GLU A 394 26.70 -1.58 -6.33
C GLU A 394 25.42 -0.79 -6.54
N PHE A 395 25.38 0.12 -7.53
CA PHE A 395 24.19 0.82 -7.99
C PHE A 395 23.04 -0.14 -8.25
N LYS A 396 23.26 -1.18 -9.06
CA LYS A 396 22.24 -2.20 -9.38
C LYS A 396 21.69 -2.86 -8.11
N ASN A 397 22.57 -3.27 -7.20
CA ASN A 397 22.17 -3.93 -5.96
C ASN A 397 21.34 -3.02 -5.04
N VAL A 398 21.75 -1.75 -4.87
CA VAL A 398 21.04 -0.81 -3.99
C VAL A 398 19.74 -0.31 -4.61
N TYR A 399 19.66 -0.20 -5.93
CA TYR A 399 18.45 0.14 -6.67
C TYR A 399 17.38 -0.97 -6.54
N GLU A 400 17.75 -2.24 -6.72
CA GLU A 400 16.83 -3.36 -6.52
C GLU A 400 16.37 -3.46 -5.05
N SER A 401 17.28 -3.20 -4.11
CA SER A 401 16.96 -3.12 -2.69
C SER A 401 15.97 -1.98 -2.39
N GLN A 402 16.14 -0.79 -2.98
CA GLN A 402 15.19 0.33 -2.85
C GLN A 402 13.78 -0.08 -3.28
N LYS A 403 13.64 -0.74 -4.44
CA LYS A 403 12.34 -1.22 -4.94
C LYS A 403 11.70 -2.25 -4.01
N SER A 404 12.51 -3.17 -3.49
CA SER A 404 12.06 -4.16 -2.52
C SER A 404 11.59 -3.51 -1.22
N TYR A 405 12.38 -2.59 -0.64
CA TYR A 405 12.01 -1.86 0.56
C TYR A 405 10.73 -1.04 0.38
N TYR A 406 10.61 -0.33 -0.74
CA TYR A 406 9.41 0.44 -1.06
C TYR A 406 8.17 -0.45 -1.14
N SER A 407 8.27 -1.58 -1.83
CA SER A 407 7.16 -2.55 -1.99
C SER A 407 6.74 -3.19 -0.66
N ASN A 408 7.69 -3.37 0.26
CA ASN A 408 7.46 -3.90 1.60
C ASN A 408 7.04 -2.83 2.63
N ASN A 409 6.75 -1.59 2.19
CA ASN A 409 6.42 -0.44 3.04
C ASN A 409 7.54 -0.02 4.03
N ASP A 410 8.79 -0.44 3.79
CA ASP A 410 9.96 0.00 4.54
C ASP A 410 10.56 1.27 3.91
N TYR A 411 9.83 2.37 4.07
CA TYR A 411 10.18 3.63 3.43
C TYR A 411 11.50 4.22 3.95
N ASN A 412 11.95 3.88 5.16
CA ASN A 412 13.24 4.36 5.69
C ASN A 412 14.40 3.77 4.90
N ASN A 413 14.42 2.43 4.77
CA ASN A 413 15.46 1.76 4.01
C ASN A 413 15.35 2.06 2.51
N ALA A 414 14.14 2.27 1.97
CA ALA A 414 13.97 2.72 0.59
C ALA A 414 14.65 4.08 0.33
N ILE A 415 14.54 5.06 1.24
CA ILE A 415 15.21 6.36 1.11
C ILE A 415 16.73 6.20 1.19
N ILE A 416 17.23 5.41 2.15
CA ILE A 416 18.67 5.19 2.35
C ILE A 416 19.28 4.53 1.11
N SER A 417 18.66 3.45 0.63
CA SER A 417 19.09 2.74 -0.59
C SER A 417 19.03 3.65 -1.82
N GLY A 418 17.99 4.46 -1.98
CA GLY A 418 17.87 5.42 -3.08
C GLY A 418 18.97 6.49 -3.06
N LYS A 419 19.29 7.06 -1.89
CA LYS A 419 20.40 8.01 -1.74
C LYS A 419 21.74 7.38 -2.10
N LYS A 420 21.98 6.14 -1.65
CA LYS A 420 23.17 5.37 -1.99
C LYS A 420 23.25 5.06 -3.50
N ALA A 421 22.12 4.78 -4.14
CA ALA A 421 22.06 4.58 -5.59
C ALA A 421 22.47 5.85 -6.35
N MET A 422 21.94 7.01 -5.94
CA MET A 422 22.32 8.31 -6.51
C MET A 422 23.81 8.64 -6.29
N GLU A 423 24.35 8.33 -5.11
CA GLU A 423 25.77 8.48 -4.82
C GLU A 423 26.62 7.65 -5.79
N ARG A 424 26.29 6.37 -6.00
CA ARG A 424 27.00 5.51 -6.97
C ARG A 424 26.91 6.04 -8.41
N LEU A 425 25.75 6.56 -8.82
CA LEU A 425 25.62 7.24 -10.13
C LEU A 425 26.40 8.56 -10.21
N SER A 426 26.66 9.24 -9.09
CA SER A 426 27.44 10.47 -9.12
C SER A 426 28.95 10.24 -9.32
N LEU A 427 29.42 9.02 -9.03
CA LEU A 427 30.83 8.63 -9.13
C LEU A 427 31.24 8.14 -10.54
N ILE A 428 30.29 7.84 -11.43
CA ILE A 428 30.59 7.51 -12.83
C ILE A 428 30.86 8.78 -13.66
N ALA A 429 31.54 8.65 -14.80
CA ALA A 429 31.91 9.80 -15.63
C ALA A 429 30.67 10.62 -16.08
N PRO A 430 30.73 11.98 -16.11
CA PRO A 430 29.58 12.84 -16.40
C PRO A 430 28.84 12.52 -17.70
N LYS A 431 29.56 12.13 -18.76
CA LYS A 431 28.95 11.71 -20.04
C LYS A 431 27.94 10.57 -19.87
N TYR A 432 28.23 9.62 -18.97
CA TYR A 432 27.40 8.45 -18.70
C TYR A 432 26.29 8.69 -17.69
N GLN A 433 26.44 9.68 -16.80
CA GLN A 433 25.36 10.11 -15.91
C GLN A 433 24.12 10.54 -16.71
N SER A 434 24.34 11.24 -17.84
CA SER A 434 23.25 11.63 -18.73
C SER A 434 22.55 10.43 -19.38
N GLU A 435 23.29 9.36 -19.68
CA GLU A 435 22.76 8.14 -20.27
C GLU A 435 21.85 7.36 -19.32
N LEU A 436 22.08 7.46 -18.00
CA LEU A 436 21.31 6.83 -16.92
C LEU A 436 20.33 7.80 -16.21
N SER A 437 20.01 8.91 -16.83
CA SER A 437 19.13 9.94 -16.27
C SER A 437 17.72 9.43 -15.94
N SER A 438 17.15 8.53 -16.74
CA SER A 438 15.86 7.89 -16.46
C SER A 438 15.90 7.05 -15.18
N ALA A 439 16.98 6.28 -14.98
CA ALA A 439 17.16 5.50 -13.76
C ALA A 439 17.30 6.40 -12.53
N ARG A 440 18.03 7.51 -12.67
CA ARG A 440 18.12 8.53 -11.62
C ARG A 440 16.75 9.14 -11.27
N GLN A 441 15.94 9.47 -12.28
CA GLN A 441 14.59 10.02 -12.06
C GLN A 441 13.68 9.03 -11.32
N ASP A 442 13.69 7.74 -11.67
CA ASP A 442 12.91 6.70 -10.99
C ASP A 442 13.32 6.57 -9.50
N ILE A 443 14.64 6.64 -9.22
CA ILE A 443 15.17 6.63 -7.86
C ILE A 443 14.71 7.85 -7.07
N GLU A 444 14.86 9.05 -7.64
CA GLU A 444 14.45 10.32 -7.02
C GLU A 444 12.94 10.33 -6.73
N GLU A 445 12.13 9.85 -7.67
CA GLU A 445 10.69 9.72 -7.51
C GLU A 445 10.34 8.74 -6.37
N THR A 446 11.00 7.58 -6.31
CA THR A 446 10.79 6.58 -5.26
C THR A 446 11.22 7.12 -3.88
N VAL A 447 12.33 7.87 -3.80
CA VAL A 447 12.74 8.57 -2.57
C VAL A 447 11.68 9.60 -2.15
N ARG A 448 11.18 10.41 -3.09
CA ARG A 448 10.12 11.39 -2.84
C ARG A 448 8.85 10.71 -2.30
N LYS A 449 8.38 9.66 -2.97
CA LYS A 449 7.20 8.88 -2.54
C LYS A 449 7.41 8.28 -1.15
N SER A 450 8.57 7.69 -0.89
CA SER A 450 8.92 7.12 0.42
C SER A 450 8.88 8.16 1.54
N ALA A 451 9.44 9.36 1.30
CA ALA A 451 9.42 10.45 2.28
C ALA A 451 7.99 10.92 2.58
N LEU A 452 7.14 11.01 1.55
CA LEU A 452 5.71 11.32 1.72
C LEU A 452 5.01 10.26 2.57
N MET A 453 5.28 8.97 2.32
CA MET A 453 4.68 7.89 3.12
C MET A 453 5.11 7.92 4.58
N GLN A 454 6.36 8.27 4.88
CA GLN A 454 6.80 8.47 6.26
C GLN A 454 6.07 9.62 6.94
N ALA A 455 5.90 10.75 6.25
CA ALA A 455 5.15 11.88 6.76
C ALA A 455 3.68 11.50 7.05
N ASN A 456 3.09 10.70 6.15
CA ASN A 456 1.72 10.21 6.29
C ASN A 456 1.50 9.36 7.54
N SER A 457 2.47 8.53 7.96
CA SER A 457 2.34 7.66 9.14
C SER A 457 1.96 8.42 10.43
N LYS A 458 2.38 9.68 10.56
CA LYS A 458 2.03 10.55 11.70
C LYS A 458 0.57 11.03 11.65
N ILE A 459 0.02 11.15 10.44
CA ILE A 459 -1.33 11.67 10.17
C ILE A 459 -2.37 10.54 10.24
N THR A 460 -1.96 9.29 10.00
CA THR A 460 -2.86 8.13 9.94
C THR A 460 -3.28 7.55 11.28
N ASN A 461 -2.72 8.03 12.40
CA ASN A 461 -3.06 7.47 13.70
C ASN A 461 -4.52 7.80 14.09
N GLY A 462 -5.27 6.77 14.51
CA GLY A 462 -6.66 6.90 14.93
C GLY A 462 -7.67 7.21 13.82
N LEU A 463 -7.30 7.05 12.53
CA LEU A 463 -8.26 7.19 11.43
C LEU A 463 -9.34 6.11 11.52
N ILE A 464 -10.58 6.53 11.32
CA ILE A 464 -11.75 5.65 11.30
C ILE A 464 -12.35 5.74 9.90
N SER A 465 -12.67 4.59 9.33
CA SER A 465 -13.28 4.54 8.00
C SER A 465 -14.64 5.26 8.02
N PRO A 466 -14.94 6.13 7.04
CA PRO A 466 -16.27 6.71 6.89
C PRO A 466 -17.37 5.64 6.81
N LEU A 467 -17.06 4.50 6.18
CA LEU A 467 -17.99 3.38 6.06
C LEU A 467 -18.28 2.74 7.42
N GLU A 468 -17.27 2.57 8.27
CA GLU A 468 -17.43 2.06 9.63
C GLU A 468 -18.23 3.03 10.50
N SER A 469 -17.90 4.32 10.41
CA SER A 469 -18.56 5.35 11.24
C SER A 469 -19.99 5.63 10.84
N SER A 470 -20.35 5.49 9.56
CA SER A 470 -21.66 5.92 9.05
C SER A 470 -22.79 4.99 9.47
N GLY A 471 -22.50 3.78 9.96
CA GLY A 471 -23.53 2.78 10.24
C GLY A 471 -24.24 2.28 8.98
N GLY A 472 -23.63 2.45 7.80
CA GLY A 472 -24.18 2.02 6.51
C GLY A 472 -25.05 3.05 5.78
N PHE A 473 -25.12 4.29 6.26
CA PHE A 473 -25.78 5.41 5.57
C PHE A 473 -24.82 6.15 4.63
N ASP A 474 -25.31 6.59 3.46
CA ASP A 474 -24.54 7.41 2.51
C ASP A 474 -24.60 8.90 2.90
N TYR A 475 -23.78 9.30 3.87
CA TYR A 475 -23.55 10.72 4.15
C TYR A 475 -22.58 11.32 3.14
N ARG A 476 -22.92 12.51 2.60
CA ARG A 476 -22.18 13.15 1.52
C ARG A 476 -21.63 14.51 1.92
N TYR A 477 -20.36 14.72 1.61
CA TYR A 477 -19.66 15.97 1.91
C TYR A 477 -19.03 16.53 0.64
N SER A 478 -18.68 17.81 0.67
CA SER A 478 -18.03 18.50 -0.46
C SER A 478 -16.92 19.39 0.06
N ALA A 479 -15.86 19.53 -0.74
CA ALA A 479 -14.80 20.49 -0.45
C ALA A 479 -15.37 21.90 -0.35
N LEU A 480 -14.89 22.68 0.62
CA LEU A 480 -15.40 24.01 0.89
C LEU A 480 -14.85 25.02 -0.11
N GLY A 481 -15.69 25.42 -1.08
CA GLY A 481 -15.51 26.66 -1.85
C GLY A 481 -14.33 26.69 -2.82
N ARG A 482 -13.68 25.55 -3.12
CA ARG A 482 -12.56 25.49 -4.07
C ARG A 482 -12.42 24.13 -4.73
N LYS A 483 -11.89 24.14 -5.95
CA LYS A 483 -11.36 22.97 -6.64
C LYS A 483 -10.02 22.61 -6.02
N GLU A 484 -9.72 21.32 -5.94
CA GLU A 484 -8.49 20.80 -5.33
C GLU A 484 -7.63 20.11 -6.38
N THR A 485 -6.33 19.99 -6.11
CA THR A 485 -5.42 19.16 -6.89
C THR A 485 -4.97 17.98 -6.04
N ILE A 486 -5.35 16.77 -6.45
CA ILE A 486 -5.03 15.53 -5.72
C ILE A 486 -4.28 14.59 -6.66
N LEU A 487 -2.96 14.55 -6.51
CA LEU A 487 -2.10 13.69 -7.32
C LEU A 487 -2.26 12.22 -6.94
N SER A 488 -2.14 11.32 -7.92
CA SER A 488 -2.13 9.87 -7.73
C SER A 488 -0.75 9.38 -7.29
N ASP A 489 -0.24 9.96 -6.20
CA ASP A 489 1.05 9.59 -5.61
C ASP A 489 0.90 8.87 -4.25
N ASN A 490 -0.33 8.46 -3.93
CA ASN A 490 -0.70 7.73 -2.73
C ASN A 490 -0.43 8.54 -1.43
N SER A 491 -0.18 9.85 -1.53
CA SER A 491 -0.06 10.75 -0.38
C SER A 491 -1.41 11.15 0.21
N PHE A 492 -1.44 11.52 1.50
CA PHE A 492 -2.64 12.09 2.12
C PHE A 492 -2.71 13.60 1.87
N ASN A 493 -3.78 14.01 1.19
CA ASN A 493 -4.11 15.40 0.91
C ASN A 493 -5.22 15.86 1.87
N ARG A 494 -5.02 17.00 2.54
CA ARG A 494 -5.98 17.54 3.52
C ARG A 494 -6.93 18.52 2.86
N VAL A 495 -8.15 18.07 2.56
CA VAL A 495 -9.21 18.87 1.94
C VAL A 495 -10.14 19.44 3.02
N LEU A 496 -10.32 20.76 3.04
CA LEU A 496 -11.25 21.41 3.98
C LEU A 496 -12.69 21.18 3.53
N VAL A 497 -13.54 20.63 4.40
CA VAL A 497 -14.95 20.31 4.13
C VAL A 497 -15.89 21.35 4.75
N SER A 498 -15.67 21.69 6.02
CA SER A 498 -16.43 22.76 6.68
C SER A 498 -15.63 23.43 7.77
N ARG A 499 -16.03 24.66 8.11
CA ARG A 499 -15.49 25.43 9.24
C ARG A 499 -16.62 26.19 9.91
N GLU A 500 -16.84 25.92 11.18
CA GLU A 500 -17.95 26.46 11.96
C GLU A 500 -17.45 27.13 13.22
N ASN A 501 -18.09 28.24 13.62
CA ASN A 501 -17.88 28.87 14.92
C ASN A 501 -19.09 28.55 15.80
N LEU A 502 -18.88 27.76 16.85
CA LEU A 502 -19.93 27.23 17.71
C LEU A 502 -19.79 27.81 19.12
N PRO A 503 -20.91 28.20 19.77
CA PRO A 503 -20.88 28.53 21.19
C PRO A 503 -20.33 27.37 22.01
N ASN A 504 -19.51 27.70 23.01
CA ASN A 504 -18.89 26.73 23.92
C ASN A 504 -19.47 26.87 25.33
N LYS A 505 -19.91 25.74 25.88
CA LYS A 505 -20.18 25.58 27.30
C LYS A 505 -19.09 24.73 27.95
N LEU A 506 -18.23 25.41 28.71
CA LEU A 506 -17.23 24.77 29.56
C LEU A 506 -17.90 24.13 30.78
N SER A 507 -17.47 22.91 31.13
CA SER A 507 -17.90 22.17 32.31
C SER A 507 -16.75 21.41 32.95
N TYR A 508 -16.96 20.89 34.15
CA TYR A 508 -15.98 20.06 34.84
C TYR A 508 -16.55 18.67 35.08
N GLU A 509 -15.75 17.64 34.84
CA GLU A 509 -16.15 16.25 35.03
C GLU A 509 -15.03 15.41 35.63
N THR A 510 -15.36 14.38 36.39
CA THR A 510 -14.37 13.45 36.94
C THR A 510 -14.94 12.05 37.09
N ALA A 511 -14.08 11.06 36.86
CA ALA A 511 -14.32 9.66 37.16
C ALA A 511 -13.27 9.16 38.17
N PRO A 512 -13.41 9.51 39.47
CA PRO A 512 -12.31 9.43 40.44
C PRO A 512 -11.92 8.01 40.83
N ILE A 513 -12.72 7.01 40.46
CA ILE A 513 -12.36 5.59 40.57
C ILE A 513 -11.31 5.18 39.52
N GLU A 514 -11.35 5.77 38.33
CA GLU A 514 -10.40 5.52 37.25
C GLU A 514 -9.19 6.46 37.35
N MET A 515 -9.43 7.75 37.58
CA MET A 515 -8.38 8.75 37.68
C MET A 515 -8.77 9.87 38.66
N LYS A 516 -7.92 10.09 39.68
CA LYS A 516 -8.10 11.14 40.70
C LYS A 516 -7.73 12.52 40.15
N SER A 517 -8.43 12.95 39.09
CA SER A 517 -8.28 14.27 38.48
C SER A 517 -9.62 14.76 37.96
N VAL A 518 -9.85 16.07 38.06
CA VAL A 518 -11.00 16.74 37.44
C VAL A 518 -10.57 17.24 36.07
N PHE A 519 -11.38 16.99 35.06
CA PHE A 519 -11.14 17.41 33.68
C PHE A 519 -11.99 18.61 33.33
N LEU A 520 -11.40 19.59 32.64
CA LEU A 520 -12.14 20.64 31.96
C LEU A 520 -12.67 20.05 30.65
N THR A 521 -13.97 20.18 30.42
CA THR A 521 -14.63 19.67 29.22
C THR A 521 -15.30 20.81 28.48
N SER A 522 -15.29 20.73 27.15
CA SER A 522 -15.93 21.67 26.24
C SER A 522 -17.13 21.00 25.60
N ASN A 523 -18.25 21.73 25.52
CA ASN A 523 -19.46 21.24 24.87
C ASN A 523 -19.97 22.29 23.88
N SER A 524 -20.14 21.88 22.64
CA SER A 524 -20.81 22.65 21.60
C SER A 524 -21.92 21.81 20.98
N VAL A 525 -22.79 22.42 20.18
CA VAL A 525 -23.83 21.70 19.44
C VAL A 525 -23.46 21.68 17.96
N SER A 526 -23.44 20.50 17.35
CA SER A 526 -23.16 20.36 15.91
C SER A 526 -24.20 21.11 15.08
N ARG A 527 -23.76 21.93 14.14
CA ARG A 527 -24.60 22.66 13.18
C ARG A 527 -24.40 22.24 11.73
N ASN A 528 -23.59 21.20 11.48
CA ASN A 528 -23.40 20.68 10.14
C ASN A 528 -24.70 20.08 9.61
N LYS A 529 -24.91 20.14 8.29
CA LYS A 529 -26.11 19.55 7.66
C LYS A 529 -26.11 18.03 7.80
N GLU A 530 -24.97 17.43 7.49
CA GLU A 530 -24.70 16.00 7.67
C GLU A 530 -24.05 15.74 9.04
N PRO A 531 -24.20 14.52 9.61
CA PRO A 531 -23.50 14.10 10.82
C PRO A 531 -21.98 14.24 10.70
N LEU A 532 -21.29 14.49 11.80
CA LEU A 532 -19.85 14.39 11.85
C LEU A 532 -19.45 12.95 12.12
N LEU A 533 -18.85 12.29 11.13
CA LEU A 533 -18.35 10.92 11.30
C LEU A 533 -17.24 10.85 12.35
N ALA A 534 -17.15 9.72 13.04
CA ALA A 534 -16.09 9.46 14.00
C ALA A 534 -14.70 9.57 13.35
N GLY A 535 -13.76 10.17 14.07
CA GLY A 535 -12.39 10.37 13.59
C GLY A 535 -11.53 11.14 14.59
N PRO A 536 -10.24 11.34 14.31
CA PRO A 536 -9.35 12.10 15.18
C PRO A 536 -9.78 13.56 15.30
N LEU A 537 -9.70 14.11 16.50
CA LEU A 537 -9.96 15.51 16.82
C LEU A 537 -8.73 16.14 17.47
N ASP A 538 -8.04 17.00 16.73
CA ASP A 538 -6.93 17.78 17.23
C ASP A 538 -7.47 18.99 18.02
N ILE A 539 -7.05 19.13 19.28
CA ILE A 539 -7.56 20.14 20.20
C ILE A 539 -6.49 21.19 20.45
N TYR A 540 -6.83 22.44 20.16
CA TYR A 540 -6.01 23.62 20.40
C TYR A 540 -6.71 24.54 21.38
N VAL A 541 -5.98 25.08 22.34
CA VAL A 541 -6.48 26.13 23.24
C VAL A 541 -5.68 27.39 22.93
N LYS A 542 -6.34 28.43 22.44
CA LYS A 542 -5.69 29.55 21.73
C LYS A 542 -4.92 29.03 20.50
N GLU A 543 -3.59 29.20 20.46
CA GLU A 543 -2.73 28.70 19.37
C GLU A 543 -1.90 27.47 19.80
N ASP A 544 -2.04 27.01 21.04
CA ASP A 544 -1.26 25.89 21.56
C ASP A 544 -1.97 24.56 21.30
N TYR A 545 -1.27 23.61 20.68
CA TYR A 545 -1.74 22.22 20.55
C TYR A 545 -1.70 21.53 21.91
N ILE A 546 -2.84 20.97 22.32
CA ILE A 546 -2.99 20.30 23.62
C ILE A 546 -2.90 18.79 23.46
N THR A 547 -3.75 18.22 22.60
CA THR A 547 -3.88 16.77 22.43
C THR A 547 -4.68 16.40 21.18
N THR A 548 -4.64 15.13 20.78
CA THR A 548 -5.59 14.53 19.84
C THR A 548 -6.51 13.63 20.65
N SER A 549 -7.81 13.85 20.54
CA SER A 549 -8.85 12.97 21.06
C SER A 549 -9.60 12.28 19.92
N LYS A 550 -10.60 11.46 20.23
CA LYS A 550 -11.51 10.86 19.25
C LYS A 550 -12.83 11.62 19.27
N LEU A 551 -13.25 12.13 18.12
CA LEU A 551 -14.63 12.53 17.91
C LEU A 551 -15.45 11.27 17.61
N ASN A 552 -16.60 11.14 18.27
CA ASN A 552 -17.57 10.09 17.95
C ASN A 552 -18.48 10.53 16.81
N ASN A 553 -19.17 9.58 16.18
CA ASN A 553 -20.20 9.90 15.22
C ASN A 553 -21.25 10.79 15.89
N THR A 554 -21.37 12.05 15.44
CA THR A 554 -22.19 13.08 16.08
C THR A 554 -23.23 13.59 15.10
N ALA A 555 -24.50 13.34 15.38
CA ALA A 555 -25.61 13.80 14.55
C ALA A 555 -25.75 15.33 14.56
N THR A 556 -26.48 15.85 13.58
CA THR A 556 -26.87 17.27 13.54
C THR A 556 -27.69 17.62 14.78
N GLY A 557 -27.32 18.70 15.47
CA GLY A 557 -27.96 19.11 16.72
C GLY A 557 -27.52 18.33 17.96
N GLU A 558 -26.65 17.33 17.83
CA GLU A 558 -26.08 16.60 18.96
C GLU A 558 -24.89 17.35 19.58
N ASN A 559 -24.58 17.03 20.84
CA ASN A 559 -23.47 17.62 21.58
C ASN A 559 -22.11 17.11 21.09
N LEU A 560 -21.28 18.04 20.64
CA LEU A 560 -19.84 17.86 20.43
C LEU A 560 -19.12 18.09 21.76
N LYS A 561 -18.85 17.00 22.47
CA LYS A 561 -18.11 17.02 23.73
C LYS A 561 -16.69 16.52 23.55
N PHE A 562 -15.72 17.25 24.10
CA PHE A 562 -14.32 16.86 24.13
C PHE A 562 -13.61 17.41 25.37
N ASP A 563 -12.60 16.68 25.81
CA ASP A 563 -11.86 16.97 27.04
C ASP A 563 -10.66 17.89 26.75
N LEU A 564 -10.48 18.93 27.55
CA LEU A 564 -9.39 19.92 27.44
C LEU A 564 -8.23 19.63 28.41
N GLY A 565 -8.26 18.48 29.08
CA GLY A 565 -7.25 18.05 30.04
C GLY A 565 -7.57 18.40 31.50
N PRO A 566 -6.62 18.11 32.42
CA PRO A 566 -6.85 18.21 33.85
C PRO A 566 -6.92 19.67 34.33
N ALA A 567 -7.98 19.98 35.09
CA ALA A 567 -8.16 21.24 35.78
C ALA A 567 -7.47 21.20 37.15
N LYS A 568 -6.16 21.52 37.19
CA LYS A 568 -5.32 21.46 38.41
C LYS A 568 -5.84 22.33 39.56
N ASP A 569 -6.66 23.34 39.28
CA ASP A 569 -7.27 24.22 40.28
C ASP A 569 -8.49 23.60 40.99
N ILE A 570 -8.89 22.37 40.64
CA ILE A 570 -9.94 21.63 41.33
C ILE A 570 -9.36 20.30 41.80
N GLU A 571 -9.14 20.18 43.10
CA GLU A 571 -8.59 18.97 43.70
C GLU A 571 -9.69 17.95 43.99
N ILE A 572 -9.36 16.67 43.79
CA ILE A 572 -10.26 15.55 44.00
C ILE A 572 -9.49 14.43 44.69
N GLU A 573 -10.08 13.88 45.76
CA GLU A 573 -9.64 12.65 46.39
C GLU A 573 -10.81 11.67 46.48
N ARG A 574 -10.56 10.39 46.20
CA ARG A 574 -11.46 9.28 46.48
C ARG A 574 -10.78 8.27 47.38
N LYS A 575 -11.46 7.92 48.48
CA LYS A 575 -11.10 6.84 49.41
C LYS A 575 -12.23 5.83 49.48
N GLU A 576 -11.86 4.57 49.58
CA GLU A 576 -12.78 3.44 49.67
C GLU A 576 -12.34 2.55 50.84
N ASP A 577 -13.23 2.38 51.80
CA ASP A 577 -13.05 1.45 52.91
C ASP A 577 -13.96 0.23 52.70
N SER A 578 -13.45 -0.96 53.01
CA SER A 578 -14.13 -2.23 52.74
C SER A 578 -14.24 -3.06 54.02
N PHE A 579 -15.45 -3.45 54.38
CA PHE A 579 -15.75 -4.24 55.57
C PHE A 579 -16.46 -5.52 55.16
N ARG A 580 -16.00 -6.67 55.65
CA ARG A 580 -16.64 -7.97 55.38
C ARG A 580 -17.26 -8.50 56.66
N GLU A 581 -18.51 -8.93 56.59
CA GLU A 581 -19.25 -9.54 57.68
C GLU A 581 -19.97 -10.80 57.16
N THR A 582 -20.01 -11.85 57.96
CA THR A 582 -20.89 -13.01 57.73
C THR A 582 -21.97 -12.99 58.80
N LYS A 583 -23.25 -12.96 58.41
CA LYS A 583 -24.39 -12.91 59.34
C LYS A 583 -25.22 -14.20 59.26
N GLY A 584 -25.77 -14.61 60.41
CA GLY A 584 -26.76 -15.69 60.54
C GLY A 584 -26.26 -16.98 61.24
N PHE A 585 -27.11 -17.55 62.10
CA PHE A 585 -26.85 -18.84 62.80
C PHE A 585 -27.36 -20.07 62.01
N PHE A 586 -28.35 -19.92 61.12
CA PHE A 586 -28.98 -21.02 60.38
C PHE A 586 -28.88 -20.90 58.83
N SER A 587 -28.81 -19.69 58.27
CA SER A 587 -28.39 -19.44 56.88
C SER A 587 -27.29 -18.37 56.88
N LYS A 588 -26.08 -18.74 56.44
CA LYS A 588 -24.96 -17.79 56.37
C LYS A 588 -25.13 -16.91 55.14
N GLU A 589 -25.29 -15.61 55.34
CA GLU A 589 -25.25 -14.59 54.29
C GLU A 589 -23.95 -13.78 54.46
N ASN A 590 -23.18 -13.66 53.38
CA ASN A 590 -21.97 -12.85 53.39
C ASN A 590 -22.30 -11.44 52.89
N SER A 591 -21.69 -10.45 53.54
CA SER A 591 -21.88 -9.03 53.26
C SER A 591 -20.52 -8.36 53.08
N ILE A 592 -20.37 -7.61 51.99
CA ILE A 592 -19.25 -6.69 51.79
C ILE A 592 -19.81 -5.28 51.74
N THR A 593 -19.57 -4.52 52.81
CA THR A 593 -19.91 -3.10 52.87
C THR A 593 -18.74 -2.26 52.38
N LYS A 594 -19.01 -1.40 51.39
CA LYS A 594 -18.07 -0.45 50.82
C LYS A 594 -18.49 0.97 51.20
N LYS A 595 -17.62 1.70 51.89
CA LYS A 595 -17.83 3.10 52.25
C LYS A 595 -16.95 3.98 51.38
N ILE A 596 -17.57 4.84 50.57
CA ILE A 596 -16.90 5.73 49.64
C ILE A 596 -16.88 7.15 50.21
N THR A 597 -15.68 7.74 50.25
CA THR A 597 -15.49 9.15 50.60
C THR A 597 -14.83 9.89 49.45
N ILE A 598 -15.50 10.93 48.95
CA ILE A 598 -14.98 11.80 47.89
C ILE A 598 -14.86 13.23 48.43
N LYS A 599 -13.66 13.80 48.35
CA LYS A 599 -13.38 15.18 48.76
C LYS A 599 -13.04 16.00 47.53
N LEU A 600 -13.72 17.12 47.35
CA LEU A 600 -13.41 18.12 46.34
C LEU A 600 -12.99 19.43 46.98
N LYS A 601 -12.07 20.15 46.33
CA LYS A 601 -11.71 21.52 46.70
C LYS A 601 -11.59 22.38 45.45
N ASN A 602 -12.36 23.46 45.40
CA ASN A 602 -12.28 24.46 44.35
C ASN A 602 -11.25 25.54 44.75
N ARG A 603 -10.09 25.60 44.07
CA ARG A 603 -9.08 26.64 44.28
C ARG A 603 -9.27 27.85 43.36
N LYS A 604 -10.27 27.83 42.49
CA LYS A 604 -10.59 28.97 41.62
C LYS A 604 -11.28 30.08 42.41
N LYS A 605 -11.20 31.30 41.86
CA LYS A 605 -11.87 32.50 42.36
C LYS A 605 -13.35 32.60 41.94
N GLU A 606 -13.89 31.57 41.32
CA GLU A 606 -15.25 31.52 40.81
C GLU A 606 -15.94 30.22 41.23
N LYS A 607 -17.28 30.24 41.20
CA LYS A 607 -18.12 29.07 41.43
C LYS A 607 -17.96 28.05 40.30
N VAL A 608 -17.81 26.78 40.65
CA VAL A 608 -17.71 25.67 39.68
C VAL A 608 -18.76 24.60 39.95
N SER A 609 -19.17 23.91 38.89
CA SER A 609 -20.03 22.72 38.98
C SER A 609 -19.31 21.54 38.36
N VAL A 610 -19.12 20.47 39.13
CA VAL A 610 -18.37 19.27 38.74
C VAL A 610 -19.35 18.10 38.63
N LEU A 611 -19.43 17.48 37.46
CA LEU A 611 -20.11 16.20 37.28
C LEU A 611 -19.19 15.08 37.77
N ILE A 612 -19.66 14.27 38.71
CA ILE A 612 -18.95 13.10 39.20
C ILE A 612 -19.60 11.86 38.62
N VAL A 613 -18.78 11.02 37.98
CA VAL A 613 -19.16 9.71 37.47
C VAL A 613 -18.41 8.66 38.29
N ASP A 614 -19.13 7.88 39.08
CA ASP A 614 -18.58 6.74 39.83
C ASP A 614 -19.34 5.47 39.44
N ARG A 615 -18.99 4.33 40.03
CA ARG A 615 -19.71 3.07 39.83
C ARG A 615 -20.06 2.40 41.15
N ILE A 616 -21.22 1.77 41.15
CA ILE A 616 -21.68 0.83 42.17
C ILE A 616 -21.89 -0.49 41.43
N PRO A 617 -21.43 -1.64 41.96
CA PRO A 617 -21.65 -2.92 41.30
C PRO A 617 -23.14 -3.20 41.11
N TYR A 618 -23.49 -3.98 40.10
CA TYR A 618 -24.83 -4.51 39.88
C TYR A 618 -24.76 -6.03 39.72
N THR A 619 -25.89 -6.72 39.92
CA THR A 619 -25.98 -8.18 39.79
C THR A 619 -27.26 -8.60 39.10
N ASN A 620 -27.16 -9.59 38.21
CA ASN A 620 -28.31 -10.27 37.60
C ASN A 620 -28.59 -11.62 38.28
N ASP A 621 -27.76 -12.01 39.25
CA ASP A 621 -27.98 -13.23 40.05
C ASP A 621 -29.12 -12.97 41.04
N PRO A 622 -30.24 -13.71 40.96
CA PRO A 622 -31.37 -13.53 41.88
C PRO A 622 -31.03 -13.85 43.35
N LYS A 623 -29.90 -14.52 43.62
CA LYS A 623 -29.43 -14.86 44.97
C LYS A 623 -28.51 -13.80 45.59
N SER A 624 -28.11 -12.80 44.82
CA SER A 624 -27.22 -11.73 45.28
C SER A 624 -27.96 -10.39 45.21
N LYS A 625 -27.67 -9.48 46.14
CA LYS A 625 -28.34 -8.18 46.22
C LYS A 625 -27.35 -7.06 46.47
N ILE A 626 -27.60 -5.90 45.84
CA ILE A 626 -26.85 -4.67 46.08
C ILE A 626 -27.77 -3.69 46.81
N GLU A 627 -27.36 -3.25 47.99
CA GLU A 627 -28.07 -2.23 48.76
C GLU A 627 -27.24 -0.96 48.81
N THR A 628 -27.85 0.20 48.71
CA THR A 628 -27.14 1.50 48.76
C THR A 628 -27.68 2.35 49.90
N LYS A 629 -26.83 3.18 50.50
CA LYS A 629 -27.21 4.13 51.54
C LYS A 629 -26.48 5.46 51.34
N ASN A 630 -27.15 6.55 51.73
CA ASN A 630 -26.62 7.92 51.67
C ASN A 630 -26.13 8.34 50.28
N LEU A 631 -26.79 7.90 49.20
CA LEU A 631 -26.44 8.36 47.86
C LEU A 631 -26.53 9.89 47.77
N PRO A 632 -25.61 10.55 47.02
CA PRO A 632 -25.63 12.00 46.88
C PRO A 632 -26.96 12.51 46.34
N LYS A 633 -27.47 13.61 46.90
CA LYS A 633 -28.75 14.20 46.46
C LYS A 633 -28.72 14.51 44.95
N GLY A 634 -29.75 14.06 44.23
CA GLY A 634 -29.88 14.25 42.78
C GLY A 634 -29.05 13.26 41.95
N SER A 635 -28.48 12.22 42.56
CA SER A 635 -27.77 11.17 41.83
C SER A 635 -28.68 10.35 40.93
N LYS A 636 -28.19 9.97 39.75
CA LYS A 636 -28.79 9.00 38.85
C LYS A 636 -27.91 7.75 38.84
N LEU A 637 -28.47 6.60 39.19
CA LEU A 637 -27.82 5.29 39.12
C LEU A 637 -28.44 4.51 37.97
N SER A 638 -27.63 4.06 37.00
CA SER A 638 -28.10 3.19 35.93
C SER A 638 -28.28 1.75 36.41
N ASP A 639 -29.06 0.97 35.66
CA ASP A 639 -29.18 -0.49 35.78
C ASP A 639 -27.83 -1.21 35.70
N THR A 640 -26.90 -0.68 34.92
CA THR A 640 -25.50 -1.15 34.82
C THR A 640 -24.58 -0.60 35.91
N GLY A 641 -25.12 0.06 36.94
CA GLY A 641 -24.34 0.49 38.10
C GLY A 641 -23.56 1.81 37.94
N ILE A 642 -23.77 2.58 36.88
CA ILE A 642 -23.11 3.88 36.70
C ILE A 642 -23.82 4.95 37.52
N LEU A 643 -23.11 5.57 38.46
CA LEU A 643 -23.61 6.61 39.34
C LEU A 643 -23.16 7.99 38.86
N LYS A 644 -24.09 8.89 38.52
CA LYS A 644 -23.82 10.27 38.10
C LYS A 644 -24.48 11.30 39.01
N TYR A 645 -23.73 12.29 39.48
CA TYR A 645 -24.28 13.41 40.26
C TYR A 645 -23.41 14.67 40.13
N THR A 646 -24.02 15.84 40.31
CA THR A 646 -23.32 17.13 40.17
C THR A 646 -23.06 17.77 41.52
N VAL A 647 -21.85 18.29 41.69
CA VAL A 647 -21.39 18.97 42.89
C VAL A 647 -21.07 20.42 42.55
N VAL A 648 -21.78 21.33 43.20
CA VAL A 648 -21.55 22.76 43.10
C VAL A 648 -20.61 23.20 44.23
N LEU A 649 -19.53 23.90 43.89
CA LEU A 649 -18.53 24.42 44.81
C LEU A 649 -18.39 25.93 44.59
N GLU A 650 -18.61 26.72 45.63
CA GLU A 650 -18.27 28.15 45.62
C GLU A 650 -16.75 28.36 45.57
N ALA A 651 -16.31 29.57 45.25
CA ALA A 651 -14.89 29.92 45.17
C ALA A 651 -14.14 29.59 46.48
N GLY A 652 -13.00 28.91 46.37
CA GLY A 652 -12.17 28.53 47.53
C GLY A 652 -12.74 27.43 48.44
N LYS A 653 -13.94 26.92 48.19
CA LYS A 653 -14.62 25.98 49.10
C LYS A 653 -14.32 24.52 48.79
N SER A 654 -14.43 23.69 49.83
CA SER A 654 -14.35 22.24 49.75
C SER A 654 -15.69 21.59 50.05
N LYS A 655 -15.92 20.39 49.52
CA LYS A 655 -17.07 19.54 49.86
C LYS A 655 -16.63 18.10 50.01
N GLU A 656 -17.12 17.46 51.07
CA GLU A 656 -16.94 16.03 51.29
C GLU A 656 -18.27 15.31 51.04
N ILE A 657 -18.19 14.16 50.38
CA ILE A 657 -19.32 13.36 49.94
C ILE A 657 -19.08 11.95 50.41
N LYS A 658 -20.06 11.38 51.11
CA LYS A 658 -19.99 10.04 51.68
C LYS A 658 -21.22 9.27 51.28
N TYR A 659 -21.02 8.09 50.72
CA TYR A 659 -22.08 7.14 50.43
C TYR A 659 -21.53 5.72 50.63
N GLU A 660 -22.43 4.76 50.79
CA GLU A 660 -22.05 3.37 50.99
C GLU A 660 -22.94 2.44 50.17
N TYR A 661 -22.39 1.28 49.83
CA TYR A 661 -23.16 0.19 49.26
C TYR A 661 -22.74 -1.14 49.88
N ASN A 662 -23.66 -2.08 49.91
CA ASN A 662 -23.50 -3.40 50.48
C ASN A 662 -23.76 -4.46 49.42
N ILE A 663 -22.82 -5.38 49.27
CA ILE A 663 -22.94 -6.56 48.41
C ILE A 663 -23.32 -7.74 49.30
N LEU A 664 -24.55 -8.22 49.15
CA LEU A 664 -25.09 -9.40 49.83
C LEU A 664 -25.01 -10.60 48.88
N TYR A 665 -24.43 -11.70 49.33
CA TYR A 665 -24.26 -12.91 48.52
C TYR A 665 -24.30 -14.19 49.39
N PRO A 666 -24.72 -15.33 48.82
CA PRO A 666 -24.89 -16.56 49.58
C PRO A 666 -23.55 -17.16 50.02
N ASP A 667 -23.56 -17.92 51.11
CA ASP A 667 -22.39 -18.65 51.56
C ASP A 667 -21.87 -19.62 50.49
N LYS A 668 -20.54 -19.78 50.43
CA LYS A 668 -19.80 -20.56 49.41
C LYS A 668 -19.81 -20.04 47.98
N ALA A 669 -20.49 -18.92 47.66
CA ALA A 669 -20.34 -18.28 46.36
C ALA A 669 -18.97 -17.57 46.23
N ARG A 670 -18.33 -17.72 45.06
CA ARG A 670 -17.14 -16.94 44.70
C ARG A 670 -17.56 -15.69 43.94
N LEU A 671 -17.33 -14.51 44.52
CA LEU A 671 -17.48 -13.26 43.79
C LEU A 671 -16.44 -13.18 42.69
N LYS A 672 -16.91 -13.04 41.44
CA LYS A 672 -16.06 -12.75 40.29
C LYS A 672 -16.43 -11.35 39.81
N GLU A 673 -15.50 -10.41 39.93
CA GLU A 673 -15.66 -9.08 39.36
C GLU A 673 -15.50 -9.19 37.84
N ILE A 674 -16.53 -8.81 37.10
CA ILE A 674 -16.51 -8.77 35.64
C ILE A 674 -16.64 -7.31 35.23
N PHE A 675 -15.56 -6.75 34.70
CA PHE A 675 -15.58 -5.42 34.12
C PHE A 675 -15.94 -5.56 32.63
N ARG A 676 -17.16 -5.19 32.24
CA ARG A 676 -17.49 -5.01 30.81
C ARG A 676 -16.84 -3.71 30.33
N GLY A 677 -15.63 -3.83 29.80
CA GLY A 677 -14.85 -2.70 29.28
C GLY A 677 -13.69 -3.08 28.35
N GLN A 678 -13.50 -4.36 28.05
CA GLN A 678 -12.65 -4.85 26.98
C GLN A 678 -13.40 -5.97 26.27
N GLU A 679 -14.12 -5.61 25.21
CA GLU A 679 -14.41 -6.49 24.07
C GLU A 679 -13.67 -5.92 22.86
#